data_AF-I7J6A5-F1
#
_entry.id   AF-I7J6A5-F1
#
_cell.length_a   1.000
_cell.length_b   1.000
_cell.length_c   1.000
_cell.angle_alpha   90.00
_cell.angle_beta   90.00
_cell.angle_gamma   90.00
#
_symmetry.space_group_name_H-M   'P 1'
#
loop_
_entity.id
_entity.type
_entity.pdbx_description
1 polymer ?
#
loop_
_entity_poly.entity_id
_entity_poly.type
_entity_poly.pdbx_seq_one_letter_code
_entity_poly.pdbx_strand_id
1 'polypeptide(L)'
;MQIKNLSTGKITELWNSKNGYPTRYNTKGQVLGRNNFKVPTTVSEAGIYNITVYVKRAGLALNKAKNSKLGYDSIVVSKTFEVKNPIKILDKEGAVIGSEIVEQNEMINNVLKITAKDVTIKNAFIYGDVYVLADNVTLNNVHISGNLILNPPSEGGFNLDNVFAENVNIVSNKSNEISLKHLITRALKVDSGNVNKLVVTDESQISSTKINRNMTLEVQSGSFGAIFVEGKANATIELNLVGVFDKPIIPKGNVVINNLNTEINKLVDVHVYESASVILNGNFREVYIKKPAYLNLAENSKVNLIKTYDDAEIYQNDNTRIDFLINADNSKYVLVDGKQNVGNYSGFVRFTVGKELLPSNELIKKAAKVDVYYYNIIARTNSNNYTIKPVLVFRLLREDGSYIPIKFGGYIYFYNDGVVEKIQRYVTNSVFTIGVNKEDGTIALRGGKYRIIIPSEDGNWYEVSFETKKVEGYNQAKSEIVLVDEKPFKLARWKRNVTSSTSYFTLGTTLKDLIKIQGQPKSGSYQDTNNRFYIYKYSSSIKTKNGNNYVESTVYLDNIDGQFVVTGWENWGNLKVSLGVKDPNAKPVTFGSTLQDFVKANGTPFKIYVDSDTIYVNGDEIAFYLGKLTTFRTYQNLKLEIGKKDPNAPAINLESKRQDVIKAMGTPTKVSFGDDSYTLEHWEYGESYITFDRTTGKVKKWVNYGNLKVSLGEKLNDAPAIMLGSSYLDVIKAEGTPYYMSQNDDGSMYWAYKITQYTSDSFTFDKNGNLIEFTTSGTIKVFIKIGETIYDNIKVGMTRDEIINILGQPSYQTDRNISYGDLSFTLDSNGKVTFIRQGSR
;
A
#
# COMPACT_ATOMS: atom_id res chain seq x y z
N MET A 1 24.84 33.72 -28.27
CA MET A 1 25.92 32.70 -28.27
C MET A 1 27.14 33.26 -29.00
N GLN A 2 28.38 32.97 -28.55
CA GLN A 2 29.62 33.39 -29.23
C GLN A 2 30.39 32.15 -29.73
N ILE A 3 30.60 32.05 -31.04
CA ILE A 3 31.29 30.90 -31.66
C ILE A 3 32.65 31.38 -32.19
N LYS A 4 33.74 30.74 -31.75
CA LYS A 4 35.11 31.11 -32.13
C LYS A 4 35.61 30.23 -33.30
N ASN A 5 36.43 30.77 -34.19
CA ASN A 5 37.16 30.04 -35.25
C ASN A 5 36.30 29.34 -36.33
N LEU A 6 35.30 30.01 -36.89
CA LEU A 6 34.61 29.53 -38.11
C LEU A 6 35.32 30.03 -39.36
N SER A 7 35.64 29.15 -40.31
CA SER A 7 36.38 29.51 -41.54
C SER A 7 35.47 29.98 -42.68
N THR A 8 34.28 29.41 -42.85
CA THR A 8 33.15 29.94 -43.64
C THR A 8 31.84 29.25 -43.21
N GLY A 9 30.71 29.97 -43.23
CA GLY A 9 29.41 29.38 -42.90
C GLY A 9 28.23 30.34 -43.01
N LYS A 10 27.06 29.77 -43.30
CA LYS A 10 25.72 30.40 -43.17
C LYS A 10 24.88 29.51 -42.25
N ILE A 11 24.01 30.14 -41.44
CA ILE A 11 22.75 29.62 -40.81
C ILE A 11 22.70 29.53 -39.27
N THR A 12 21.49 29.68 -38.70
CA THR A 12 21.12 29.26 -37.34
C THR A 12 19.66 28.76 -37.29
N GLU A 13 19.37 27.65 -36.59
CA GLU A 13 18.00 27.18 -36.30
C GLU A 13 17.76 27.13 -34.77
N LEU A 14 16.55 27.48 -34.31
CA LEU A 14 16.19 27.52 -32.88
C LEU A 14 15.04 26.54 -32.58
N TRP A 15 15.16 25.75 -31.51
CA TRP A 15 14.14 24.77 -31.11
C TRP A 15 13.62 25.05 -29.70
N ASN A 16 12.30 25.05 -29.53
CA ASN A 16 11.61 25.05 -28.23
C ASN A 16 10.95 23.68 -28.04
N SER A 17 11.26 22.97 -26.95
CA SER A 17 10.75 21.61 -26.71
C SER A 17 9.27 21.55 -26.30
N LYS A 18 8.63 22.69 -25.97
CA LYS A 18 7.28 22.70 -25.41
C LYS A 18 6.15 22.69 -26.46
N ASN A 19 6.38 23.23 -27.66
CA ASN A 19 5.32 23.48 -28.65
C ASN A 19 5.44 22.69 -29.96
N GLY A 20 6.36 21.72 -30.08
CA GLY A 20 6.39 20.77 -31.21
C GLY A 20 6.65 21.36 -32.62
N TYR A 21 6.70 22.68 -32.81
CA TYR A 21 6.91 23.32 -34.11
C TYR A 21 8.27 24.06 -34.18
N PRO A 22 9.10 23.81 -35.22
CA PRO A 22 10.39 24.50 -35.38
C PRO A 22 10.19 25.92 -35.90
N THR A 23 10.78 26.92 -35.22
CA THR A 23 10.84 28.30 -35.75
C THR A 23 12.20 28.53 -36.40
N ARG A 24 12.23 28.72 -37.73
CA ARG A 24 13.48 28.97 -38.48
C ARG A 24 13.82 30.46 -38.52
N TYR A 25 15.02 30.82 -38.09
CA TYR A 25 15.57 32.17 -38.23
C TYR A 25 16.69 32.20 -39.27
N ASN A 26 16.40 32.69 -40.47
CA ASN A 26 17.39 32.83 -41.54
C ASN A 26 18.14 34.17 -41.43
N THR A 27 19.31 34.20 -40.81
CA THR A 27 20.21 35.36 -40.95
C THR A 27 21.10 35.18 -42.17
N LYS A 28 20.92 36.02 -43.21
CA LYS A 28 21.86 36.08 -44.35
C LYS A 28 23.09 36.89 -43.93
N GLY A 29 24.16 36.21 -43.53
CA GLY A 29 25.48 36.80 -43.36
C GLY A 29 26.54 35.89 -43.96
N GLN A 30 27.44 36.43 -44.77
CA GLN A 30 28.60 35.72 -45.30
C GLN A 30 29.80 36.18 -44.46
N VAL A 31 30.37 35.29 -43.65
CA VAL A 31 31.54 35.62 -42.84
C VAL A 31 32.75 34.93 -43.45
N LEU A 32 33.73 35.73 -43.86
CA LEU A 32 35.04 35.29 -44.34
C LEU A 32 36.08 35.61 -43.25
N GLY A 33 36.71 34.58 -42.68
CA GLY A 33 37.82 34.71 -41.71
C GLY A 33 37.50 34.28 -40.26
N ARG A 34 38.56 34.04 -39.46
CA ARG A 34 38.54 33.53 -38.06
C ARG A 34 37.98 34.57 -37.05
N ASN A 35 36.79 35.08 -37.29
CA ASN A 35 36.16 36.05 -36.39
C ASN A 35 35.11 35.39 -35.50
N ASN A 36 34.94 35.93 -34.28
CA ASN A 36 33.94 35.45 -33.34
C ASN A 36 32.54 35.82 -33.85
N PHE A 37 31.68 34.83 -34.10
CA PHE A 37 30.32 35.06 -34.57
C PHE A 37 29.35 35.16 -33.38
N LYS A 38 28.60 36.26 -33.29
CA LYS A 38 27.49 36.43 -32.34
C LYS A 38 26.17 36.26 -33.07
N VAL A 39 25.37 35.27 -32.66
CA VAL A 39 23.98 35.15 -33.11
C VAL A 39 23.07 35.90 -32.13
N PRO A 40 22.44 37.02 -32.53
CA PRO A 40 21.37 37.62 -31.75
C PRO A 40 20.11 36.77 -31.88
N THR A 41 19.50 36.43 -30.76
CA THR A 41 18.23 35.71 -30.69
C THR A 41 17.47 36.27 -29.50
N THR A 42 16.18 36.54 -29.72
CA THR A 42 15.25 36.95 -28.66
C THR A 42 14.28 35.79 -28.46
N VAL A 43 14.25 35.24 -27.25
CA VAL A 43 13.26 34.22 -26.83
C VAL A 43 12.49 34.84 -25.68
N SER A 44 11.18 35.02 -25.88
CA SER A 44 10.29 35.73 -24.94
C SER A 44 9.60 34.79 -23.95
N GLU A 45 9.55 33.50 -24.26
CA GLU A 45 8.85 32.50 -23.45
C GLU A 45 9.85 31.71 -22.59
N ALA A 46 9.40 31.26 -21.43
CA ALA A 46 10.20 30.38 -20.59
C ALA A 46 10.14 28.94 -21.10
N GLY A 47 11.27 28.25 -21.02
CA GLY A 47 11.39 26.89 -21.47
C GLY A 47 12.82 26.42 -21.59
N ILE A 48 12.96 25.14 -21.91
CA ILE A 48 14.26 24.56 -22.26
C ILE A 48 14.40 24.67 -23.78
N TYR A 49 15.41 25.41 -24.21
CA TYR A 49 15.68 25.66 -25.61
C TYR A 49 16.91 24.87 -26.03
N ASN A 50 16.80 24.26 -27.21
CA ASN A 50 17.92 23.63 -27.88
C ASN A 50 18.30 24.51 -29.07
N ILE A 51 19.53 25.03 -29.07
CA ILE A 51 20.11 25.66 -30.26
C ILE A 51 21.06 24.68 -30.90
N THR A 52 20.82 24.42 -32.19
CA THR A 52 21.72 23.63 -33.03
C THR A 52 22.22 24.52 -34.16
N VAL A 53 23.54 24.61 -34.30
CA VAL A 53 24.20 25.37 -35.34
C VAL A 53 24.76 24.42 -36.40
N TYR A 54 24.28 24.60 -37.62
CA TYR A 54 24.74 23.86 -38.79
C TYR A 54 25.68 24.74 -39.61
N VAL A 55 26.73 24.15 -40.17
CA VAL A 55 27.67 24.88 -41.05
C VAL A 55 27.79 24.18 -42.38
N LYS A 56 27.97 24.99 -43.42
CA LYS A 56 28.24 24.56 -44.79
C LYS A 56 29.57 25.14 -45.22
N ARG A 57 30.53 24.28 -45.57
CA ARG A 57 31.83 24.64 -46.13
C ARG A 57 31.63 25.12 -47.56
N ALA A 58 32.15 26.30 -47.87
CA ALA A 58 32.16 26.79 -49.25
C ALA A 58 33.23 26.02 -50.06
N GLY A 59 32.82 25.38 -51.17
CA GLY A 59 33.75 24.83 -52.18
C GLY A 59 33.72 23.31 -52.42
N LEU A 60 32.95 22.53 -51.69
CA LEU A 60 32.74 21.11 -51.99
C LEU A 60 31.53 20.94 -52.92
N ALA A 61 31.78 20.58 -54.18
CA ALA A 61 30.73 20.14 -55.10
C ALA A 61 30.17 18.80 -54.61
N LEU A 62 28.93 18.79 -54.13
CA LEU A 62 28.21 17.57 -53.78
C LEU A 62 27.99 16.73 -55.04
N ASN A 63 28.75 15.65 -55.20
CA ASN A 63 28.35 14.58 -56.09
C ASN A 63 27.02 14.00 -55.59
N LYS A 64 26.01 14.07 -56.46
CA LYS A 64 24.59 13.74 -56.26
C LYS A 64 24.36 12.42 -55.49
N ALA A 65 24.33 12.47 -54.16
CA ALA A 65 23.62 11.50 -53.34
C ALA A 65 22.21 12.04 -53.09
N LYS A 66 21.20 11.38 -53.64
CA LYS A 66 19.83 11.89 -53.80
C LYS A 66 18.97 11.94 -52.52
N ASN A 67 19.50 11.64 -51.33
CA ASN A 67 18.68 11.34 -50.15
C ASN A 67 19.00 12.08 -48.82
N SER A 68 19.69 13.23 -48.80
CA SER A 68 19.70 14.06 -47.58
C SER A 68 19.01 15.40 -47.82
N LYS A 69 17.80 15.53 -47.27
CA LYS A 69 16.93 16.72 -47.35
C LYS A 69 17.46 17.95 -46.56
N LEU A 70 18.73 17.97 -46.16
CA LEU A 70 19.34 19.03 -45.37
C LEU A 70 20.72 19.36 -45.96
N GLY A 71 20.81 20.46 -46.72
CA GLY A 71 22.02 20.88 -47.44
C GLY A 71 23.13 21.51 -46.58
N TYR A 72 23.58 20.81 -45.54
CA TYR A 72 24.61 21.23 -44.59
C TYR A 72 25.68 20.14 -44.44
N ASP A 73 26.94 20.51 -44.17
CA ASP A 73 28.06 19.56 -44.18
C ASP A 73 28.30 18.92 -42.80
N SER A 74 27.91 19.58 -41.71
CA SER A 74 28.01 19.05 -40.34
C SER A 74 27.26 19.91 -39.31
N ILE A 75 26.80 19.28 -38.21
CA ILE A 75 26.44 19.98 -36.96
C ILE A 75 27.75 20.43 -36.31
N VAL A 76 27.89 21.72 -36.05
CA VAL A 76 29.11 22.27 -35.44
C VAL A 76 28.96 22.43 -33.94
N VAL A 77 27.76 22.77 -33.46
CA VAL A 77 27.50 22.83 -32.02
C VAL A 77 26.00 22.64 -31.75
N SER A 78 25.68 21.87 -30.71
CA SER A 78 24.33 21.82 -30.12
C SER A 78 24.44 22.19 -28.65
N LYS A 79 23.59 23.11 -28.19
CA LYS A 79 23.60 23.55 -26.80
C LYS A 79 22.18 23.76 -26.30
N THR A 80 21.89 23.10 -25.19
CA THR A 80 20.67 23.33 -24.40
C THR A 80 20.90 24.50 -23.46
N PHE A 81 19.92 25.39 -23.36
CA PHE A 81 19.87 26.43 -22.34
C PHE A 81 18.44 26.63 -21.88
N GLU A 82 18.30 26.93 -20.60
CA GLU A 82 17.02 27.23 -19.98
C GLU A 82 16.78 28.75 -20.06
N VAL A 83 15.67 29.16 -20.65
CA VAL A 83 15.14 30.51 -20.50
C VAL A 83 14.16 30.45 -19.34
N LYS A 84 14.50 31.09 -18.24
CA LYS A 84 13.63 31.17 -17.07
C LYS A 84 12.54 32.21 -17.32
N ASN A 85 11.39 32.00 -16.69
CA ASN A 85 10.36 33.03 -16.64
C ASN A 85 10.99 34.35 -16.17
N PRO A 86 10.70 35.48 -16.84
CA PRO A 86 11.20 36.76 -16.40
C PRO A 86 10.73 36.99 -14.96
N ILE A 87 11.63 37.50 -14.11
CA ILE A 87 11.29 37.81 -12.73
C ILE A 87 10.61 39.18 -12.71
N LYS A 88 9.35 39.23 -12.28
CA LYS A 88 8.65 40.48 -11.99
C LYS A 88 8.78 40.74 -10.49
N ILE A 89 9.38 41.88 -10.13
CA ILE A 89 9.53 42.32 -8.74
C ILE A 89 8.41 43.31 -8.46
N LEU A 90 7.68 43.10 -7.36
CA LEU A 90 6.68 44.02 -6.84
C LEU A 90 7.28 44.75 -5.64
N ASP A 91 7.81 45.94 -5.89
CA ASP A 91 8.55 46.78 -4.96
C ASP A 91 7.83 48.09 -4.58
N LYS A 92 6.60 48.27 -5.05
CA LYS A 92 5.71 49.38 -4.67
C LYS A 92 4.74 48.95 -3.56
N GLU A 93 4.77 49.68 -2.44
CA GLU A 93 3.85 49.50 -1.31
C GLU A 93 2.39 49.74 -1.73
N GLY A 94 1.48 48.91 -1.21
CA GLY A 94 0.05 49.01 -1.52
C GLY A 94 -0.32 48.63 -2.96
N ALA A 95 0.58 48.01 -3.72
CA ALA A 95 0.30 47.63 -5.10
C ALA A 95 -0.82 46.58 -5.17
N VAL A 96 -1.80 46.82 -6.05
CA VAL A 96 -2.87 45.88 -6.39
C VAL A 96 -2.62 45.37 -7.81
N ILE A 97 -2.58 44.05 -7.99
CA ILE A 97 -2.35 43.40 -9.28
C ILE A 97 -3.41 42.31 -9.49
N GLY A 98 -3.79 42.09 -10.74
CA GLY A 98 -4.82 41.14 -11.10
C GLY A 98 -6.15 41.83 -11.44
N SER A 99 -7.13 41.02 -11.81
CA SER A 99 -8.39 41.54 -12.36
C SER A 99 -9.32 42.08 -11.28
N GLU A 100 -10.07 43.12 -11.61
CA GLU A 100 -11.21 43.59 -10.81
C GLU A 100 -12.44 42.67 -10.95
N ILE A 101 -12.47 41.84 -11.99
CA ILE A 101 -13.59 40.95 -12.32
C ILE A 101 -13.19 39.51 -11.97
N VAL A 102 -13.96 38.86 -11.10
CA VAL A 102 -13.65 37.53 -10.53
C VAL A 102 -13.57 36.44 -11.59
N GLU A 103 -14.40 36.52 -12.64
CA GLU A 103 -14.49 35.53 -13.71
C GLU A 103 -13.41 35.69 -14.79
N GLN A 104 -12.63 36.77 -14.76
CA GLN A 104 -11.63 37.10 -15.78
C GLN A 104 -10.25 37.22 -15.17
N ASN A 105 -9.62 36.08 -14.88
CA ASN A 105 -8.29 36.07 -14.27
C ASN A 105 -7.24 36.77 -15.15
N GLU A 106 -6.44 37.66 -14.57
CA GLU A 106 -5.28 38.25 -15.25
C GLU A 106 -4.18 37.20 -15.41
N MET A 107 -3.61 37.09 -16.61
CA MET A 107 -2.54 36.15 -16.92
C MET A 107 -1.17 36.79 -16.67
N ILE A 108 -0.42 36.27 -15.69
CA ILE A 108 0.91 36.77 -15.31
C ILE A 108 1.97 35.72 -15.67
N ASN A 109 2.71 35.97 -16.76
CA ASN A 109 3.72 35.06 -17.30
C ASN A 109 5.12 35.31 -16.70
N ASN A 110 5.23 35.32 -15.37
CA ASN A 110 6.45 35.68 -14.65
C ASN A 110 6.64 34.85 -13.39
N VAL A 111 7.90 34.71 -12.97
CA VAL A 111 8.20 34.43 -11.56
C VAL A 111 7.97 35.72 -10.80
N LEU A 112 7.17 35.66 -9.74
CA LEU A 112 6.80 36.86 -8.99
C LEU A 112 7.57 36.94 -7.68
N LYS A 113 8.24 38.07 -7.43
CA LYS A 113 8.86 38.37 -6.14
C LYS A 113 8.19 39.58 -5.53
N ILE A 114 7.54 39.39 -4.39
CA ILE A 114 6.80 40.43 -3.68
C ILE A 114 7.68 40.93 -2.55
N THR A 115 8.26 42.12 -2.73
CA THR A 115 9.23 42.72 -1.80
C THR A 115 8.71 43.96 -1.08
N ALA A 116 7.62 44.55 -1.56
CA ALA A 116 6.94 45.65 -0.88
C ALA A 116 5.77 45.19 -0.01
N LYS A 117 5.48 45.99 1.03
CA LYS A 117 4.39 45.74 1.97
C LYS A 117 3.01 46.03 1.36
N ASP A 118 1.98 45.47 1.98
CA ASP A 118 0.56 45.74 1.65
C ASP A 118 0.18 45.44 0.19
N VAL A 119 0.90 44.52 -0.45
CA VAL A 119 0.64 44.11 -1.83
C VAL A 119 -0.54 43.14 -1.88
N THR A 120 -1.50 43.42 -2.77
CA THR A 120 -2.63 42.54 -3.04
C THR A 120 -2.55 41.98 -4.45
N ILE A 121 -2.70 40.66 -4.58
CA ILE A 121 -2.88 39.99 -5.86
C ILE A 121 -4.25 39.32 -5.84
N LYS A 122 -5.11 39.66 -6.80
CA LYS A 122 -6.48 39.15 -6.85
C LYS A 122 -6.90 38.69 -8.25
N ASN A 123 -7.67 37.61 -8.36
CA ASN A 123 -8.24 37.13 -9.62
C ASN A 123 -7.14 37.00 -10.71
N ALA A 124 -6.16 36.13 -10.47
CA ALA A 124 -4.97 36.03 -11.32
C ALA A 124 -4.53 34.58 -11.53
N PHE A 125 -4.00 34.31 -12.72
CA PHE A 125 -3.29 33.07 -13.05
C PHE A 125 -1.81 33.37 -13.27
N ILE A 126 -0.95 32.80 -12.44
CA ILE A 126 0.50 33.03 -12.45
C ILE A 126 1.22 31.80 -13.00
N TYR A 127 1.89 31.97 -14.13
CA TYR A 127 2.73 30.94 -14.75
C TYR A 127 4.16 30.99 -14.20
N GLY A 128 4.36 30.53 -12.97
CA GLY A 128 5.67 30.49 -12.34
C GLY A 128 5.61 30.39 -10.82
N ASP A 129 6.77 30.46 -10.19
CA ASP A 129 6.88 30.51 -8.73
C ASP A 129 6.54 31.91 -8.20
N VAL A 130 5.95 31.94 -7.00
CA VAL A 130 5.62 33.17 -6.28
C VAL A 130 6.39 33.19 -4.96
N TYR A 131 7.15 34.25 -4.73
CA TYR A 131 7.89 34.51 -3.49
C TYR A 131 7.25 35.67 -2.74
N VAL A 132 6.68 35.38 -1.57
CA VAL A 132 6.19 36.38 -0.61
C VAL A 132 7.34 36.69 0.34
N LEU A 133 8.00 37.83 0.15
CA LEU A 133 9.18 38.28 0.92
C LEU A 133 8.89 39.52 1.78
N ALA A 134 7.66 40.01 1.75
CA ALA A 134 7.22 41.24 2.39
C ALA A 134 6.07 40.99 3.36
N ASP A 135 5.69 42.05 4.07
CA ASP A 135 4.61 42.04 5.07
C ASP A 135 3.24 42.39 4.45
N ASN A 136 2.17 41.91 5.08
CA ASN A 136 0.77 42.12 4.75
C ASN A 136 0.43 41.85 3.29
N VAL A 137 1.03 40.81 2.72
CA VAL A 137 0.74 40.39 1.34
C VAL A 137 -0.55 39.57 1.32
N THR A 138 -1.48 39.95 0.44
CA THR A 138 -2.76 39.26 0.26
C THR A 138 -2.83 38.59 -1.10
N LEU A 139 -3.09 37.27 -1.13
CA LEU A 139 -3.38 36.50 -2.33
C LEU A 139 -4.84 36.05 -2.27
N ASN A 140 -5.68 36.52 -3.20
CA ASN A 140 -7.12 36.25 -3.21
C ASN A 140 -7.58 35.72 -4.59
N ASN A 141 -8.15 34.51 -4.67
CA ASN A 141 -8.52 33.90 -5.96
C ASN A 141 -7.33 33.87 -6.95
N VAL A 142 -6.23 33.24 -6.53
CA VAL A 142 -4.98 33.19 -7.31
C VAL A 142 -4.61 31.75 -7.63
N HIS A 143 -4.40 31.45 -8.92
CA HIS A 143 -3.92 30.16 -9.38
C HIS A 143 -2.44 30.26 -9.75
N ILE A 144 -1.59 29.47 -9.10
CA ILE A 144 -0.14 29.44 -9.28
C ILE A 144 0.24 28.09 -9.89
N SER A 145 0.81 28.11 -11.10
CA SER A 145 1.23 26.86 -11.76
C SER A 145 2.52 26.27 -11.17
N GLY A 146 3.23 27.02 -10.33
CA GLY A 146 4.49 26.64 -9.69
C GLY A 146 4.40 26.61 -8.17
N ASN A 147 5.51 26.91 -7.51
CA ASN A 147 5.63 26.91 -6.06
C ASN A 147 5.23 28.26 -5.45
N LEU A 148 4.53 28.21 -4.32
CA LEU A 148 4.32 29.37 -3.45
C LEU A 148 5.29 29.30 -2.27
N ILE A 149 6.21 30.26 -2.18
CA ILE A 149 7.20 30.37 -1.10
C ILE A 149 6.80 31.52 -0.18
N LEU A 150 6.44 31.18 1.05
CA LEU A 150 5.98 32.10 2.08
C LEU A 150 7.12 32.39 3.05
N ASN A 151 7.77 33.53 2.87
CA ASN A 151 8.89 33.98 3.68
C ASN A 151 8.79 35.48 4.03
N PRO A 152 7.69 35.92 4.67
CA PRO A 152 7.61 37.30 5.17
C PRO A 152 8.68 37.56 6.26
N PRO A 153 8.99 38.84 6.55
CA PRO A 153 9.82 39.24 7.69
C PRO A 153 9.31 38.69 9.03
N SER A 154 10.13 38.72 10.08
CA SER A 154 9.84 38.07 11.39
C SER A 154 8.57 38.55 12.09
N GLU A 155 8.11 39.77 11.85
CA GLU A 155 6.84 40.30 12.38
C GLU A 155 5.71 40.28 11.33
N GLY A 156 6.05 39.98 10.07
CA GLY A 156 5.14 40.15 8.96
C GLY A 156 4.13 39.01 8.77
N GLY A 157 2.95 39.35 8.26
CA GLY A 157 1.88 38.42 7.92
C GLY A 157 1.67 38.26 6.41
N PHE A 158 0.86 37.27 6.06
CA PHE A 158 0.27 37.13 4.74
C PHE A 158 -1.15 36.60 4.88
N ASN A 159 -1.99 36.88 3.90
CA ASN A 159 -3.36 36.39 3.83
C ASN A 159 -3.52 35.58 2.55
N LEU A 160 -3.99 34.35 2.69
CA LEU A 160 -4.34 33.47 1.57
C LEU A 160 -5.84 33.23 1.62
N ASP A 161 -6.50 33.41 0.48
CA ASP A 161 -7.92 33.04 0.34
C ASP A 161 -8.18 32.60 -1.10
N ASN A 162 -8.67 31.38 -1.27
CA ASN A 162 -8.89 30.73 -2.56
C ASN A 162 -7.62 30.72 -3.42
N VAL A 163 -6.55 30.13 -2.88
CA VAL A 163 -5.26 30.04 -3.54
C VAL A 163 -5.01 28.60 -3.97
N PHE A 164 -4.67 28.43 -5.25
CA PHE A 164 -4.21 27.16 -5.79
C PHE A 164 -2.71 27.25 -6.07
N ALA A 165 -1.93 26.27 -5.61
CA ALA A 165 -0.51 26.15 -5.93
C ALA A 165 -0.10 24.68 -6.03
N GLU A 166 0.94 24.36 -6.83
CA GLU A 166 1.42 22.98 -6.89
C GLU A 166 2.05 22.56 -5.55
N ASN A 167 2.95 23.39 -5.03
CA ASN A 167 3.59 23.16 -3.73
C ASN A 167 3.65 24.49 -2.95
N VAL A 168 3.49 24.41 -1.64
CA VAL A 168 3.57 25.55 -0.72
C VAL A 168 4.70 25.29 0.28
N ASN A 169 5.64 26.23 0.35
CA ASN A 169 6.78 26.16 1.26
C ASN A 169 6.71 27.33 2.24
N ILE A 170 6.51 27.04 3.52
CA ILE A 170 6.55 28.03 4.60
C ILE A 170 7.97 28.08 5.17
N VAL A 171 8.67 29.17 4.90
CA VAL A 171 10.05 29.45 5.37
C VAL A 171 10.08 30.61 6.37
N SER A 172 8.95 31.31 6.52
CA SER A 172 8.75 32.49 7.39
C SER A 172 9.51 32.45 8.71
N ASN A 173 10.18 33.53 9.10
CA ASN A 173 10.77 33.65 10.44
C ASN A 173 9.76 34.14 11.50
N LYS A 174 8.45 34.14 11.20
CA LYS A 174 7.42 34.55 12.15
C LYS A 174 7.26 33.53 13.27
N SER A 175 7.35 33.98 14.52
CA SER A 175 7.14 33.16 15.71
C SER A 175 5.66 33.09 16.09
N ASN A 176 4.80 32.49 15.26
CA ASN A 176 3.35 32.45 15.52
C ASN A 176 2.59 31.37 14.74
N GLU A 177 1.28 31.33 15.02
CA GLU A 177 0.23 30.65 14.27
C GLU A 177 0.07 31.18 12.84
N ILE A 178 -0.09 30.28 11.87
CA ILE A 178 -0.46 30.59 10.48
C ILE A 178 -1.79 29.92 10.15
N SER A 179 -2.75 30.71 9.67
CA SER A 179 -4.01 30.21 9.13
C SER A 179 -3.91 30.01 7.61
N LEU A 180 -4.34 28.85 7.15
CA LEU A 180 -4.44 28.45 5.76
C LEU A 180 -5.93 28.34 5.41
N LYS A 181 -6.41 29.29 4.63
CA LYS A 181 -7.84 29.45 4.29
C LYS A 181 -8.05 29.19 2.79
N HIS A 182 -9.03 28.35 2.45
CA HIS A 182 -9.36 27.93 1.08
C HIS A 182 -8.09 27.63 0.24
N LEU A 183 -7.10 26.97 0.84
CA LEU A 183 -5.85 26.65 0.17
C LEU A 183 -5.97 25.28 -0.50
N ILE A 184 -5.65 25.20 -1.79
CA ILE A 184 -5.57 23.94 -2.52
C ILE A 184 -4.12 23.72 -2.95
N THR A 185 -3.48 22.65 -2.46
CA THR A 185 -2.09 22.32 -2.82
C THR A 185 -1.82 20.81 -2.78
N ARG A 186 -0.88 20.36 -3.63
CA ARG A 186 -0.42 18.96 -3.62
C ARG A 186 0.50 18.68 -2.43
N ALA A 187 1.36 19.64 -2.09
CA ALA A 187 2.32 19.48 -1.01
C ALA A 187 2.50 20.77 -0.22
N LEU A 188 2.42 20.65 1.10
CA LEU A 188 2.81 21.68 2.06
C LEU A 188 4.10 21.25 2.76
N LYS A 189 5.10 22.12 2.79
CA LYS A 189 6.33 21.92 3.55
C LYS A 189 6.56 23.08 4.52
N VAL A 190 6.90 22.75 5.76
CA VAL A 190 7.25 23.75 6.77
C VAL A 190 8.74 23.67 7.10
N ASP A 191 9.49 24.66 6.63
CA ASP A 191 10.93 24.81 6.88
C ASP A 191 11.25 26.01 7.79
N SER A 192 10.28 26.50 8.58
CA SER A 192 10.44 27.66 9.46
C SER A 192 10.83 27.30 10.90
N GLY A 193 11.91 27.89 11.43
CA GLY A 193 12.34 27.76 12.83
C GLY A 193 11.31 28.19 13.88
N ASN A 194 10.41 29.09 13.49
CA ASN A 194 9.64 29.90 14.42
C ASN A 194 8.13 29.61 14.36
N VAL A 195 7.62 29.05 13.25
CA VAL A 195 6.22 28.66 13.15
C VAL A 195 5.96 27.43 14.01
N ASN A 196 5.12 27.58 15.02
CA ASN A 196 4.79 26.54 15.99
C ASN A 196 3.36 26.02 15.87
N LYS A 197 2.50 26.69 15.08
CA LYS A 197 1.11 26.28 14.87
C LYS A 197 0.63 26.57 13.45
N LEU A 198 -0.03 25.61 12.83
CA LEU A 198 -0.75 25.76 11.57
C LEU A 198 -2.23 25.45 11.77
N VAL A 199 -3.10 26.26 11.19
CA VAL A 199 -4.56 26.06 11.23
C VAL A 199 -5.06 25.93 9.79
N VAL A 200 -5.77 24.84 9.47
CA VAL A 200 -6.54 24.75 8.22
C VAL A 200 -8.00 25.10 8.48
N THR A 201 -8.51 26.00 7.65
CA THR A 201 -9.86 26.55 7.72
C THR A 201 -10.50 26.55 6.33
N ASP A 202 -11.82 26.73 6.32
CA ASP A 202 -12.63 26.94 5.12
C ASP A 202 -12.34 25.94 3.99
N GLU A 203 -12.53 24.66 4.29
CA GLU A 203 -12.45 23.55 3.33
C GLU A 203 -11.11 23.41 2.58
N SER A 204 -10.02 23.96 3.12
CA SER A 204 -8.68 23.82 2.54
C SER A 204 -8.32 22.37 2.23
N GLN A 205 -7.79 22.11 1.03
CA GLN A 205 -7.45 20.78 0.51
C GLN A 205 -5.95 20.66 0.30
N ILE A 206 -5.25 20.08 1.27
CA ILE A 206 -3.82 19.78 1.17
C ILE A 206 -3.67 18.27 0.99
N SER A 207 -3.02 17.83 -0.09
CA SER A 207 -2.87 16.37 -0.33
C SER A 207 -1.79 15.74 0.57
N SER A 208 -0.74 16.48 0.89
CA SER A 208 0.32 16.03 1.80
C SER A 208 0.99 17.18 2.55
N THR A 209 1.39 16.94 3.80
CA THR A 209 2.10 17.91 4.65
C THR A 209 3.38 17.30 5.18
N LYS A 210 4.49 18.03 5.11
CA LYS A 210 5.80 17.60 5.58
C LYS A 210 6.31 18.49 6.72
N ILE A 211 6.65 17.86 7.84
CA ILE A 211 7.07 18.50 9.10
C ILE A 211 8.40 17.90 9.56
N ASN A 212 9.33 18.77 9.97
CA ASN A 212 10.67 18.40 10.43
C ASN A 212 11.07 19.08 11.75
N ARG A 213 10.07 19.52 12.54
CA ARG A 213 10.21 20.26 13.80
C ARG A 213 8.97 20.13 14.66
N ASN A 214 9.05 20.60 15.90
CA ASN A 214 7.91 20.63 16.82
C ASN A 214 6.83 21.58 16.29
N MET A 215 5.57 21.12 16.28
CA MET A 215 4.48 21.87 15.68
C MET A 215 3.12 21.42 16.19
N THR A 216 2.18 22.36 16.25
CA THR A 216 0.75 22.11 16.40
C THR A 216 0.06 22.19 15.04
N LEU A 217 -0.72 21.18 14.68
CA LEU A 217 -1.63 21.21 13.55
C LEU A 217 -3.06 21.27 14.07
N GLU A 218 -3.83 22.24 13.62
CA GLU A 218 -5.22 22.41 13.96
C GLU A 218 -6.11 22.33 12.71
N VAL A 219 -7.06 21.40 12.72
CA VAL A 219 -8.08 21.25 11.67
C VAL A 219 -9.40 21.81 12.18
N GLN A 220 -9.75 23.01 11.73
CA GLN A 220 -11.08 23.58 11.94
C GLN A 220 -12.03 23.19 10.81
N SER A 221 -11.57 23.29 9.55
CA SER A 221 -12.27 22.82 8.35
C SER A 221 -11.26 22.57 7.22
N GLY A 222 -11.41 21.46 6.49
CA GLY A 222 -10.43 21.03 5.47
C GLY A 222 -9.57 19.84 5.91
N SER A 223 -8.39 19.68 5.30
CA SER A 223 -7.45 18.59 5.59
C SER A 223 -6.00 18.99 5.33
N PHE A 224 -5.08 18.51 6.18
CA PHE A 224 -3.63 18.55 5.96
C PHE A 224 -3.12 17.43 5.04
N GLY A 225 -3.99 16.50 4.61
CA GLY A 225 -3.55 15.37 3.82
C GLY A 225 -2.73 14.37 4.63
N ALA A 226 -1.96 13.52 3.93
CA ALA A 226 -1.00 12.65 4.61
C ALA A 226 0.12 13.48 5.25
N ILE A 227 0.38 13.28 6.54
CA ILE A 227 1.36 14.06 7.30
C ILE A 227 2.65 13.25 7.47
N PHE A 228 3.75 13.74 6.92
CA PHE A 228 5.08 13.14 7.05
C PHE A 228 5.86 13.89 8.13
N VAL A 229 6.25 13.18 9.19
CA VAL A 229 6.99 13.74 10.32
C VAL A 229 8.41 13.18 10.31
N GLU A 230 9.40 14.01 9.99
CA GLU A 230 10.79 13.58 9.82
C GLU A 230 11.66 13.98 11.01
N GLY A 231 11.64 13.13 12.04
CA GLY A 231 12.57 13.17 13.18
C GLY A 231 13.99 12.85 12.77
N LYS A 232 14.96 13.40 13.52
CA LYS A 232 16.39 13.10 13.34
C LYS A 232 16.82 12.14 14.45
N ALA A 233 17.87 11.34 14.21
CA ALA A 233 18.36 10.36 15.19
C ALA A 233 18.66 10.97 16.59
N ASN A 234 19.07 12.24 16.64
CA ASN A 234 19.44 12.95 17.87
C ASN A 234 18.42 14.02 18.30
N ALA A 235 17.24 14.07 17.68
CA ALA A 235 16.22 15.06 18.02
C ALA A 235 14.82 14.45 17.92
N THR A 236 14.09 14.53 19.02
CA THR A 236 12.68 14.15 19.07
C THR A 236 11.82 15.29 18.53
N ILE A 237 10.95 14.99 17.57
CA ILE A 237 9.94 15.94 17.10
C ILE A 237 8.63 15.71 17.86
N GLU A 238 8.06 16.77 18.39
CA GLU A 238 6.74 16.76 19.02
C GLU A 238 5.67 17.34 18.09
N LEU A 239 4.68 16.51 17.73
CA LEU A 239 3.54 16.90 16.92
C LEU A 239 2.27 16.93 17.78
N ASN A 240 1.68 18.10 17.93
CA ASN A 240 0.39 18.30 18.61
C ASN A 240 -0.74 18.36 17.59
N LEU A 241 -1.78 17.56 17.79
CA LEU A 241 -2.94 17.46 16.91
C LEU A 241 -4.17 18.03 17.59
N VAL A 242 -4.84 18.96 16.92
CA VAL A 242 -6.11 19.56 17.35
C VAL A 242 -7.12 19.44 16.20
N GLY A 243 -8.31 18.91 16.46
CA GLY A 243 -9.33 18.70 15.42
C GLY A 243 -9.30 17.30 14.80
N VAL A 244 -9.94 17.16 13.63
CA VAL A 244 -10.18 15.84 13.00
C VAL A 244 -9.18 15.57 11.88
N PHE A 245 -8.44 14.46 12.00
CA PHE A 245 -7.50 13.99 10.99
C PHE A 245 -8.00 12.66 10.41
N ASP A 246 -8.24 12.64 9.10
CA ASP A 246 -8.80 11.50 8.36
C ASP A 246 -7.77 10.84 7.41
N LYS A 247 -6.54 11.33 7.43
CA LYS A 247 -5.40 10.87 6.61
C LYS A 247 -4.27 10.39 7.52
N PRO A 248 -3.38 9.52 7.01
CA PRO A 248 -2.36 8.91 7.83
C PRO A 248 -1.28 9.89 8.27
N ILE A 249 -0.74 9.67 9.46
CA ILE A 249 0.48 10.30 9.97
C ILE A 249 1.61 9.29 9.85
N ILE A 250 2.69 9.72 9.22
CA ILE A 250 3.82 8.90 8.81
C ILE A 250 5.07 9.40 9.54
N PRO A 251 5.35 8.91 10.76
CA PRO A 251 6.57 9.23 11.49
C PRO A 251 7.78 8.51 10.89
N LYS A 252 8.90 9.23 10.87
CA LYS A 252 10.25 8.75 10.53
C LYS A 252 11.22 9.26 11.59
N GLY A 253 12.00 8.38 12.22
CA GLY A 253 12.90 8.75 13.32
C GLY A 253 12.21 8.90 14.68
N ASN A 254 12.74 9.75 15.57
CA ASN A 254 12.21 9.93 16.92
C ASN A 254 11.06 10.95 16.93
N VAL A 255 9.84 10.49 17.21
CA VAL A 255 8.63 11.33 17.11
C VAL A 255 7.70 11.10 18.30
N VAL A 256 7.19 12.18 18.89
CA VAL A 256 6.08 12.19 19.85
C VAL A 256 4.85 12.73 19.13
N ILE A 257 3.75 11.99 19.18
CA ILE A 257 2.46 12.41 18.62
C ILE A 257 1.47 12.57 19.78
N ASN A 258 1.03 13.81 19.99
CA ASN A 258 0.04 14.16 21.02
C ASN A 258 -1.34 14.37 20.38
N ASN A 259 -2.32 13.58 20.81
CA ASN A 259 -3.73 13.67 20.44
C ASN A 259 -4.63 13.66 21.68
N LEU A 260 -4.52 14.71 22.50
CA LEU A 260 -5.14 14.81 23.82
C LEU A 260 -6.56 15.42 23.81
N ASN A 261 -6.87 16.27 22.84
CA ASN A 261 -8.03 17.18 22.88
C ASN A 261 -9.12 16.88 21.83
N THR A 262 -9.20 15.64 21.33
CA THR A 262 -10.26 15.25 20.39
C THR A 262 -11.41 14.60 21.15
N GLU A 263 -12.54 15.29 21.26
CA GLU A 263 -13.81 14.64 21.59
C GLU A 263 -13.96 13.40 20.70
N ILE A 264 -14.31 12.27 21.32
CA ILE A 264 -14.33 10.93 20.72
C ILE A 264 -15.26 10.92 19.52
N ASN A 265 -14.77 11.26 18.33
CA ASN A 265 -15.59 11.21 17.12
C ASN A 265 -14.84 10.70 15.88
N LYS A 266 -13.54 10.98 15.67
CA LYS A 266 -12.73 10.34 14.61
C LYS A 266 -11.25 10.26 14.98
N LEU A 267 -10.66 9.10 14.74
CA LEU A 267 -9.35 8.64 15.24
C LEU A 267 -8.31 8.58 14.10
N VAL A 268 -7.03 8.78 14.44
CA VAL A 268 -5.85 8.88 13.55
C VAL A 268 -5.26 7.51 13.17
N ASP A 269 -4.81 7.37 11.91
CA ASP A 269 -4.01 6.24 11.42
C ASP A 269 -2.50 6.59 11.44
N VAL A 270 -1.68 5.82 12.16
CA VAL A 270 -0.22 6.04 12.22
C VAL A 270 0.52 4.95 11.47
N HIS A 271 1.39 5.31 10.53
CA HIS A 271 2.17 4.36 9.73
C HIS A 271 3.68 4.51 9.95
N VAL A 272 4.31 3.50 10.54
CA VAL A 272 5.75 3.50 10.77
C VAL A 272 6.46 2.79 9.62
N TYR A 273 7.19 3.55 8.79
CA TYR A 273 7.82 3.07 7.54
C TYR A 273 9.34 2.96 7.59
N GLU A 274 9.99 3.39 8.66
CA GLU A 274 11.43 3.28 8.89
C GLU A 274 11.68 3.01 10.37
N SER A 275 12.90 2.58 10.73
CA SER A 275 13.26 2.41 12.13
C SER A 275 13.09 3.71 12.91
N ALA A 276 12.05 3.73 13.74
CA ALA A 276 11.56 4.91 14.43
C ALA A 276 11.27 4.55 15.89
N SER A 277 11.53 5.52 16.77
CA SER A 277 11.06 5.50 18.15
C SER A 277 9.87 6.45 18.23
N VAL A 278 8.67 5.89 18.37
CA VAL A 278 7.41 6.64 18.31
C VAL A 278 6.75 6.62 19.67
N ILE A 279 6.46 7.79 20.24
CA ILE A 279 5.67 7.94 21.46
C ILE A 279 4.28 8.40 21.06
N LEU A 280 3.25 7.64 21.44
CA LEU A 280 1.85 7.95 21.21
C LEU A 280 1.19 8.39 22.51
N ASN A 281 0.75 9.64 22.55
CA ASN A 281 0.10 10.25 23.70
C ASN A 281 -1.35 10.64 23.34
N GLY A 282 -2.33 9.96 23.94
CA GLY A 282 -3.75 10.16 23.66
C GLY A 282 -4.42 8.99 22.94
N ASN A 283 -5.44 9.28 22.13
CA ASN A 283 -6.30 8.25 21.53
C ASN A 283 -5.99 8.04 20.03
N PHE A 284 -5.84 6.79 19.58
CA PHE A 284 -5.49 6.44 18.20
C PHE A 284 -6.36 5.29 17.66
N ARG A 285 -6.66 5.30 16.35
CA ARG A 285 -7.52 4.29 15.73
C ARG A 285 -6.72 3.04 15.42
N GLU A 286 -5.75 3.22 14.54
CA GLU A 286 -5.06 2.16 13.85
C GLU A 286 -3.60 2.58 13.78
N VAL A 287 -2.72 1.70 14.24
CA VAL A 287 -1.29 1.89 14.18
C VAL A 287 -0.72 0.74 13.35
N TYR A 288 -0.15 1.09 12.21
CA TYR A 288 0.45 0.17 11.27
C TYR A 288 1.97 0.24 11.36
N ILE A 289 2.59 -0.83 11.85
CA ILE A 289 4.04 -0.95 11.93
C ILE A 289 4.52 -1.76 10.72
N LYS A 290 5.09 -1.08 9.71
CA LYS A 290 5.50 -1.72 8.44
C LYS A 290 7.00 -1.98 8.35
N LYS A 291 7.79 -1.47 9.29
CA LYS A 291 9.24 -1.68 9.47
C LYS A 291 9.57 -1.81 10.95
N PRO A 292 10.77 -2.32 11.30
CA PRO A 292 11.15 -2.52 12.69
C PRO A 292 11.04 -1.23 13.49
N ALA A 293 10.27 -1.20 14.58
CA ALA A 293 10.00 0.02 15.32
C ALA A 293 9.86 -0.20 16.83
N TYR A 294 10.20 0.85 17.59
CA TYR A 294 9.88 0.95 19.01
C TYR A 294 8.68 1.88 19.18
N LEU A 295 7.62 1.39 19.80
CA LEU A 295 6.38 2.10 20.05
C LEU A 295 6.14 2.22 21.54
N ASN A 296 6.05 3.44 22.06
CA ASN A 296 5.75 3.71 23.45
C ASN A 296 4.39 4.39 23.59
N LEU A 297 3.46 3.74 24.28
CA LEU A 297 2.15 4.32 24.60
C LEU A 297 2.27 5.09 25.91
N ALA A 298 2.16 6.41 25.86
CA ALA A 298 2.19 7.27 27.05
C ALA A 298 1.04 6.97 28.01
N GLU A 299 1.11 7.45 29.25
CA GLU A 299 0.08 7.19 30.26
C GLU A 299 -1.32 7.57 29.78
N ASN A 300 -2.30 6.73 30.11
CA ASN A 300 -3.71 6.89 29.71
C ASN A 300 -3.99 6.83 28.19
N SER A 301 -2.98 6.54 27.35
CA SER A 301 -3.18 6.39 25.90
C SER A 301 -4.04 5.18 25.55
N LYS A 302 -4.87 5.32 24.52
CA LYS A 302 -5.73 4.25 24.01
C LYS A 302 -5.51 4.05 22.52
N VAL A 303 -5.35 2.80 22.11
CA VAL A 303 -5.22 2.43 20.70
C VAL A 303 -6.21 1.33 20.38
N ASN A 304 -7.08 1.52 19.38
CA ASN A 304 -8.05 0.48 19.05
C ASN A 304 -7.37 -0.70 18.35
N LEU A 305 -6.54 -0.46 17.34
CA LEU A 305 -5.84 -1.50 16.61
C LEU A 305 -4.37 -1.17 16.45
N ILE A 306 -3.50 -2.11 16.80
CA ILE A 306 -2.12 -2.13 16.36
C ILE A 306 -1.96 -3.33 15.43
N LYS A 307 -1.50 -3.11 14.20
CA LYS A 307 -1.17 -4.15 13.24
C LYS A 307 0.30 -4.05 12.83
N THR A 308 1.06 -5.11 13.08
CA THR A 308 2.48 -5.18 12.76
C THR A 308 2.69 -6.07 11.53
N TYR A 309 3.56 -5.65 10.63
CA TYR A 309 4.00 -6.40 9.44
C TYR A 309 5.50 -6.73 9.50
N ASP A 310 6.18 -6.24 10.52
CA ASP A 310 7.61 -6.40 10.78
C ASP A 310 7.83 -6.39 12.30
N ASP A 311 9.07 -6.60 12.76
CA ASP A 311 9.39 -6.71 14.18
C ASP A 311 8.99 -5.43 14.95
N ALA A 312 8.44 -5.58 16.15
CA ALA A 312 7.97 -4.44 16.92
C ALA A 312 8.22 -4.63 18.42
N GLU A 313 8.69 -3.57 19.06
CA GLU A 313 8.76 -3.47 20.52
C GLU A 313 7.73 -2.44 20.98
N ILE A 314 6.75 -2.87 21.76
CA ILE A 314 5.64 -2.05 22.23
C ILE A 314 5.73 -1.93 23.75
N TYR A 315 5.86 -0.71 24.25
CA TYR A 315 5.88 -0.40 25.67
C TYR A 315 4.56 0.25 26.11
N GLN A 316 3.96 -0.30 27.17
CA GLN A 316 2.69 0.17 27.75
C GLN A 316 2.92 0.83 29.13
N ASN A 317 2.81 2.16 29.19
CA ASN A 317 2.76 2.89 30.46
C ASN A 317 1.44 2.67 31.21
N ASP A 318 1.30 3.31 32.38
CA ASP A 318 0.15 3.19 33.25
C ASP A 318 -1.17 3.62 32.57
N ASN A 319 -2.24 2.88 32.87
CA ASN A 319 -3.59 3.09 32.35
C ASN A 319 -3.72 3.09 30.81
N THR A 320 -2.70 2.61 30.10
CA THR A 320 -2.80 2.41 28.65
C THR A 320 -3.77 1.29 28.30
N ARG A 321 -4.31 1.30 27.07
CA ARG A 321 -5.18 0.24 26.56
C ARG A 321 -4.97 0.01 25.07
N ILE A 322 -4.82 -1.26 24.67
CA ILE A 322 -4.83 -1.70 23.28
C ILE A 322 -6.03 -2.63 23.09
N ASP A 323 -6.99 -2.32 22.22
CA ASP A 323 -8.16 -3.20 22.02
C ASP A 323 -7.81 -4.43 21.19
N PHE A 324 -7.05 -4.26 20.11
CA PHE A 324 -6.64 -5.30 19.18
C PHE A 324 -5.15 -5.17 18.83
N LEU A 325 -4.38 -6.25 18.96
CA LEU A 325 -3.00 -6.35 18.52
C LEU A 325 -2.83 -7.52 17.53
N ILE A 326 -2.57 -7.22 16.26
CA ILE A 326 -2.44 -8.21 15.20
C ILE A 326 -1.00 -8.25 14.72
N ASN A 327 -0.33 -9.38 14.90
CA ASN A 327 0.93 -9.68 14.23
C ASN A 327 0.65 -10.36 12.87
N ALA A 328 0.85 -9.64 11.77
CA ALA A 328 0.73 -10.20 10.42
C ALA A 328 1.96 -11.04 10.06
N ASP A 329 1.76 -12.10 9.27
CA ASP A 329 2.61 -13.29 9.01
C ASP A 329 4.12 -13.10 8.69
N ASN A 330 4.65 -11.88 8.66
CA ASN A 330 6.04 -11.56 8.34
C ASN A 330 6.93 -11.11 9.51
N SER A 331 6.38 -10.74 10.68
CA SER A 331 7.26 -10.37 11.80
C SER A 331 7.78 -11.61 12.53
N LYS A 332 9.06 -11.62 12.89
CA LYS A 332 9.66 -12.71 13.66
C LYS A 332 9.28 -12.59 15.13
N TYR A 333 9.21 -11.36 15.65
CA TYR A 333 8.88 -11.10 17.04
C TYR A 333 8.14 -9.77 17.24
N VAL A 334 6.99 -9.82 17.91
CA VAL A 334 6.35 -8.66 18.54
C VAL A 334 6.51 -8.80 20.05
N LEU A 335 7.23 -7.87 20.67
CA LEU A 335 7.42 -7.81 22.11
C LEU A 335 6.50 -6.74 22.70
N VAL A 336 5.70 -7.11 23.70
CA VAL A 336 4.88 -6.17 24.48
C VAL A 336 5.37 -6.18 25.92
N ASP A 337 5.82 -5.03 26.40
CA ASP A 337 6.34 -4.82 27.77
C ASP A 337 5.49 -3.78 28.53
N GLY A 338 5.55 -3.79 29.86
CA GLY A 338 4.80 -2.87 30.74
C GLY A 338 3.55 -3.49 31.39
N LYS A 339 2.48 -2.69 31.57
CA LYS A 339 1.27 -3.08 32.34
C LYS A 339 0.31 -4.05 31.62
N GLN A 340 0.55 -4.35 30.35
CA GLN A 340 -0.12 -5.41 29.56
C GLN A 340 -1.66 -5.37 29.54
N ASN A 341 -2.24 -4.21 29.22
CA ASN A 341 -3.67 -4.08 28.99
C ASN A 341 -3.98 -4.22 27.49
N VAL A 342 -3.97 -5.45 26.98
CA VAL A 342 -4.29 -5.80 25.59
C VAL A 342 -5.56 -6.65 25.58
N GLY A 343 -6.62 -6.16 24.92
CA GLY A 343 -7.93 -6.81 24.90
C GLY A 343 -7.94 -8.12 24.11
N ASN A 344 -7.57 -8.06 22.83
CA ASN A 344 -7.45 -9.20 21.93
C ASN A 344 -6.13 -9.14 21.16
N TYR A 345 -5.54 -10.30 20.87
CA TYR A 345 -4.36 -10.37 20.01
C TYR A 345 -4.35 -11.62 19.11
N SER A 346 -3.63 -11.56 18.00
CA SER A 346 -3.38 -12.69 17.08
C SER A 346 -1.93 -12.72 16.58
N GLY A 347 -1.46 -13.91 16.21
CA GLY A 347 -0.08 -14.16 15.76
C GLY A 347 0.93 -14.33 16.92
N PHE A 348 2.23 -14.44 16.58
CA PHE A 348 3.29 -14.61 17.57
C PHE A 348 3.56 -13.29 18.31
N VAL A 349 2.92 -13.10 19.47
CA VAL A 349 3.13 -11.97 20.38
C VAL A 349 3.73 -12.47 21.69
N ARG A 350 4.86 -11.90 22.11
CA ARG A 350 5.49 -12.19 23.39
C ARG A 350 5.21 -11.06 24.37
N PHE A 351 4.67 -11.41 25.52
CA PHE A 351 4.42 -10.50 26.63
C PHE A 351 5.52 -10.65 27.69
N THR A 352 6.17 -9.57 28.10
CA THR A 352 7.10 -9.54 29.25
C THR A 352 6.48 -8.76 30.39
N VAL A 353 6.18 -9.44 31.51
CA VAL A 353 5.60 -8.78 32.69
C VAL A 353 6.74 -8.36 33.61
N GLY A 354 6.80 -7.07 33.95
CA GLY A 354 7.52 -6.62 35.12
C GLY A 354 9.04 -6.50 34.97
N LYS A 355 9.49 -5.74 33.96
CA LYS A 355 10.68 -4.90 34.18
C LYS A 355 10.21 -3.52 34.63
N GLU A 356 10.13 -3.33 35.95
CA GLU A 356 10.40 -1.98 36.47
C GLU A 356 11.80 -1.61 35.96
N LEU A 357 11.90 -0.56 35.16
CA LEU A 357 13.17 0.09 34.87
C LEU A 357 13.62 0.79 36.15
N LEU A 358 14.20 0.04 37.09
CA LEU A 358 15.02 0.66 38.11
C LEU A 358 16.37 1.01 37.47
N PRO A 359 16.86 2.24 37.67
CA PRO A 359 18.12 2.67 37.10
C PRO A 359 19.23 1.76 37.60
N SER A 360 20.18 1.51 36.71
CA SER A 360 21.36 0.67 36.92
C SER A 360 21.97 0.82 38.32
N ASN A 361 22.10 -0.33 39.00
CA ASN A 361 22.89 -0.63 40.21
C ASN A 361 22.07 -0.77 41.51
N GLU A 362 21.71 -2.01 41.91
CA GLU A 362 22.23 -2.69 43.12
C GLU A 362 21.46 -3.97 43.53
N LEU A 363 22.28 -4.97 43.91
CA LEU A 363 22.12 -5.99 44.96
C LEU A 363 21.20 -7.23 44.83
N ILE A 364 21.92 -8.36 44.77
CA ILE A 364 21.61 -9.76 45.05
C ILE A 364 21.41 -9.98 46.58
N LYS A 365 20.48 -10.86 46.99
CA LYS A 365 20.66 -12.00 47.95
C LYS A 365 19.36 -12.40 48.70
N LYS A 366 18.92 -13.67 48.55
CA LYS A 366 18.71 -14.71 49.61
C LYS A 366 18.15 -16.02 49.00
N ALA A 367 18.42 -17.16 49.65
CA ALA A 367 18.68 -18.50 49.04
C ALA A 367 17.70 -19.64 49.42
N ALA A 368 17.84 -20.81 48.76
CA ALA A 368 17.56 -22.20 49.23
C ALA A 368 18.58 -23.21 48.61
N LYS A 369 18.84 -24.37 49.25
CA LYS A 369 20.02 -25.25 49.04
C LYS A 369 19.78 -26.49 48.15
N VAL A 370 20.80 -26.89 47.37
CA VAL A 370 20.88 -28.16 46.62
C VAL A 370 22.12 -28.95 47.05
N ASP A 371 21.98 -30.26 47.29
CA ASP A 371 23.10 -31.17 47.57
C ASP A 371 23.54 -31.93 46.30
N VAL A 372 24.86 -32.02 46.10
CA VAL A 372 25.49 -32.68 44.95
C VAL A 372 26.40 -33.79 45.43
N TYR A 373 26.22 -35.00 44.90
CA TYR A 373 27.08 -36.16 45.22
C TYR A 373 27.90 -36.60 44.01
N TYR A 374 29.13 -37.05 44.30
CA TYR A 374 30.06 -37.61 43.33
C TYR A 374 30.17 -39.12 43.56
N TYR A 375 29.80 -39.93 42.57
CA TYR A 375 29.98 -41.38 42.62
C TYR A 375 30.88 -41.87 41.50
N ASN A 376 31.75 -42.82 41.82
CA ASN A 376 32.49 -43.60 40.83
C ASN A 376 31.72 -44.88 40.56
N ILE A 377 31.09 -44.98 39.39
CA ILE A 377 30.36 -46.19 39.00
C ILE A 377 31.26 -47.02 38.09
N ILE A 378 31.47 -48.27 38.45
CA ILE A 378 32.23 -49.23 37.65
C ILE A 378 31.27 -49.83 36.62
N ALA A 379 31.44 -49.48 35.35
CA ALA A 379 30.66 -50.05 34.26
C ALA A 379 31.48 -51.13 33.54
N ARG A 380 30.90 -52.34 33.43
CA ARG A 380 31.49 -53.46 32.70
C ARG A 380 31.05 -53.37 31.23
N THR A 381 31.99 -53.29 30.30
CA THR A 381 31.69 -53.38 28.86
C THR A 381 31.87 -54.82 28.37
N ASN A 382 31.31 -55.15 27.20
CA ASN A 382 31.25 -56.51 26.65
C ASN A 382 32.61 -57.16 26.32
N SER A 383 33.72 -56.50 26.65
CA SER A 383 35.09 -56.99 26.50
C SER A 383 35.87 -56.89 27.81
N ASN A 384 35.37 -57.50 28.90
CA ASN A 384 36.03 -57.74 30.21
C ASN A 384 36.90 -56.64 30.87
N ASN A 385 36.91 -55.41 30.37
CA ASN A 385 37.60 -54.28 30.96
C ASN A 385 36.59 -53.43 31.74
N TYR A 386 36.95 -53.15 32.99
CA TYR A 386 36.18 -52.27 33.86
C TYR A 386 36.63 -50.83 33.62
N THR A 387 35.69 -49.95 33.26
CA THR A 387 35.96 -48.52 33.20
C THR A 387 35.25 -47.84 34.37
N ILE A 388 36.02 -47.14 35.21
CA ILE A 388 35.47 -46.29 36.27
C ILE A 388 34.93 -45.03 35.60
N LYS A 389 33.63 -44.78 35.76
CA LYS A 389 32.97 -43.57 35.24
C LYS A 389 32.50 -42.70 36.40
N PRO A 390 32.94 -41.44 36.49
CA PRO A 390 32.37 -40.51 37.44
C PRO A 390 30.95 -40.13 37.00
N VAL A 391 30.00 -40.18 37.92
CA VAL A 391 28.61 -39.75 37.70
C VAL A 391 28.26 -38.70 38.73
N LEU A 392 27.79 -37.55 38.24
CA LEU A 392 27.25 -36.47 39.07
C LEU A 392 25.76 -36.70 39.27
N VAL A 393 25.31 -36.76 40.53
CA VAL A 393 23.90 -36.98 40.86
C VAL A 393 23.37 -35.78 41.64
N PHE A 394 22.31 -35.16 41.13
CA PHE A 394 21.58 -34.08 41.81
C PHE A 394 20.37 -34.67 42.54
N ARG A 395 20.14 -34.24 43.78
CA ARG A 395 18.93 -34.58 44.54
C ARG A 395 18.26 -33.30 45.01
N LEU A 396 16.97 -33.16 44.69
CA LEU A 396 16.13 -32.09 45.20
C LEU A 396 15.47 -32.58 46.50
N LEU A 397 15.65 -31.77 47.54
CA LEU A 397 15.10 -32.00 48.87
C LEU A 397 14.04 -30.93 49.13
N ARG A 398 12.98 -31.29 49.85
CA ARG A 398 12.10 -30.30 50.49
C ARG A 398 12.84 -29.63 51.64
N GLU A 399 12.30 -28.51 52.17
CA GLU A 399 12.88 -27.81 53.33
C GLU A 399 13.05 -28.71 54.56
N ASP A 400 12.27 -29.80 54.67
CA ASP A 400 12.34 -30.81 55.73
C ASP A 400 13.38 -31.92 55.47
N GLY A 401 14.12 -31.85 54.36
CA GLY A 401 15.12 -32.84 53.97
C GLY A 401 14.57 -34.10 53.30
N SER A 402 13.27 -34.15 52.97
CA SER A 402 12.67 -35.29 52.26
C SER A 402 12.81 -35.19 50.74
N TYR A 403 12.90 -36.34 50.05
CA TYR A 403 13.07 -36.40 48.60
C TYR A 403 11.79 -36.06 47.83
N ILE A 404 11.95 -35.30 46.74
CA ILE A 404 10.88 -35.08 45.76
C ILE A 404 11.02 -36.12 44.63
N PRO A 405 10.08 -37.08 44.47
CA PRO A 405 10.10 -37.98 43.33
C PRO A 405 9.72 -37.24 42.04
N ILE A 406 10.40 -37.54 40.94
CA ILE A 406 10.11 -36.95 39.62
C ILE A 406 9.86 -38.08 38.61
N LYS A 407 8.68 -38.08 37.99
CA LYS A 407 8.35 -38.95 36.84
C LYS A 407 8.30 -38.12 35.56
N PHE A 408 9.12 -38.49 34.57
CA PHE A 408 9.24 -37.73 33.33
C PHE A 408 8.37 -38.28 32.19
N GLY A 409 7.66 -37.36 31.52
CA GLY A 409 7.08 -37.53 30.18
C GLY A 409 7.31 -36.25 29.38
N GLY A 410 8.52 -36.06 28.85
CA GLY A 410 8.88 -34.87 28.05
C GLY A 410 10.40 -34.73 27.82
N TYR A 411 10.77 -33.90 26.84
CA TYR A 411 12.16 -33.60 26.48
C TYR A 411 12.77 -32.53 27.41
N ILE A 412 14.09 -32.61 27.65
CA ILE A 412 14.86 -31.58 28.38
C ILE A 412 15.69 -30.80 27.36
N TYR A 413 15.68 -29.47 27.47
CA TYR A 413 16.46 -28.56 26.63
C TYR A 413 17.54 -27.88 27.47
N PHE A 414 18.76 -27.80 26.94
CA PHE A 414 19.83 -27.00 27.52
C PHE A 414 20.01 -25.75 26.68
N TYR A 415 20.14 -24.61 27.34
CA TYR A 415 20.41 -23.32 26.71
C TYR A 415 21.78 -22.83 27.17
N ASN A 416 22.68 -22.59 26.22
CA ASN A 416 23.95 -21.92 26.45
C ASN A 416 24.02 -20.73 25.47
N ASP A 417 24.05 -19.50 26.00
CA ASP A 417 24.16 -18.24 25.23
C ASP A 417 23.35 -18.20 23.92
N GLY A 418 22.09 -18.63 23.97
CA GLY A 418 21.15 -18.53 22.83
C GLY A 418 21.27 -19.61 21.76
N VAL A 419 22.10 -20.64 21.93
CA VAL A 419 22.18 -21.80 21.00
C VAL A 419 21.58 -23.06 21.65
N VAL A 420 20.69 -23.74 20.91
CA VAL A 420 20.05 -24.99 21.32
C VAL A 420 20.86 -26.17 20.82
N GLU A 421 21.51 -26.91 21.71
CA GLU A 421 22.11 -28.21 21.37
C GLU A 421 21.13 -29.35 21.69
N LYS A 422 20.78 -30.14 20.68
CA LYS A 422 19.85 -31.27 20.78
C LYS A 422 20.62 -32.56 21.05
N ILE A 423 20.37 -33.22 22.18
CA ILE A 423 20.92 -34.55 22.47
C ILE A 423 19.83 -35.62 22.33
N GLN A 424 20.15 -36.71 21.63
CA GLN A 424 19.25 -37.83 21.34
C GLN A 424 19.25 -38.89 22.47
N ARG A 425 18.08 -39.52 22.61
CA ARG A 425 17.56 -40.37 23.70
C ARG A 425 18.34 -41.65 24.03
N TYR A 426 18.56 -41.94 25.33
CA TYR A 426 18.61 -43.32 25.87
C TYR A 426 17.93 -43.47 27.27
N VAL A 427 16.73 -44.06 27.21
CA VAL A 427 15.97 -45.04 28.03
C VAL A 427 16.09 -45.18 29.59
N THR A 428 14.90 -45.30 30.22
CA THR A 428 14.45 -45.96 31.48
C THR A 428 14.94 -45.51 32.87
N ASN A 429 13.94 -45.33 33.76
CA ASN A 429 13.95 -45.27 35.23
C ASN A 429 14.93 -44.31 35.92
N SER A 430 14.38 -43.19 36.38
CA SER A 430 14.77 -42.33 37.52
C SER A 430 16.22 -41.81 37.64
N VAL A 431 17.09 -41.98 36.63
CA VAL A 431 18.43 -41.37 36.62
C VAL A 431 18.75 -40.85 35.22
N PHE A 432 19.09 -39.56 35.11
CA PHE A 432 19.59 -38.98 33.86
C PHE A 432 21.10 -39.17 33.77
N THR A 433 21.61 -39.66 32.65
CA THR A 433 23.05 -39.74 32.38
C THR A 433 23.39 -38.75 31.27
N ILE A 434 24.27 -37.78 31.53
CA ILE A 434 24.80 -36.91 30.48
C ILE A 434 25.87 -37.70 29.73
N GLY A 435 25.70 -37.85 28.42
CA GLY A 435 26.62 -38.60 27.56
C GLY A 435 28.00 -37.94 27.54
N VAL A 436 29.01 -38.69 27.95
CA VAL A 436 30.42 -38.28 27.98
C VAL A 436 31.07 -38.66 26.66
N ASN A 437 31.99 -37.83 26.16
CA ASN A 437 32.79 -38.14 24.96
C ASN A 437 33.47 -39.51 25.12
N LYS A 438 33.42 -40.35 24.06
CA LYS A 438 33.81 -41.76 24.11
C LYS A 438 35.31 -41.99 24.30
N GLU A 439 36.15 -40.99 24.02
CA GLU A 439 37.61 -41.15 24.00
C GLU A 439 38.34 -40.60 25.23
N ASP A 440 37.80 -39.61 25.95
CA ASP A 440 38.54 -38.97 27.06
C ASP A 440 37.74 -38.68 28.34
N GLY A 441 36.45 -39.03 28.39
CA GLY A 441 35.72 -38.94 29.66
C GLY A 441 35.40 -37.50 30.12
N THR A 442 35.63 -36.46 29.31
CA THR A 442 35.40 -35.07 29.72
C THR A 442 34.01 -34.54 29.33
N ILE A 443 33.36 -33.82 30.26
CA ILE A 443 32.23 -32.92 29.96
C ILE A 443 32.80 -31.50 30.01
N ALA A 444 33.09 -30.92 28.84
CA ALA A 444 33.54 -29.53 28.76
C ALA A 444 32.33 -28.59 28.72
N LEU A 445 31.77 -28.25 29.89
CA LEU A 445 30.93 -27.06 30.00
C LEU A 445 31.84 -25.84 29.89
N ARG A 446 31.84 -25.15 28.74
CA ARG A 446 32.59 -23.89 28.57
C ARG A 446 31.95 -22.84 29.47
N GLY A 447 32.76 -22.24 30.36
CA GLY A 447 32.31 -21.28 31.38
C GLY A 447 31.18 -20.37 30.88
N GLY A 448 30.05 -20.41 31.59
CA GLY A 448 28.81 -19.81 31.16
C GLY A 448 27.69 -20.01 32.19
N LYS A 449 26.58 -19.31 31.98
CA LYS A 449 25.37 -19.43 32.79
C LYS A 449 24.41 -20.40 32.11
N TYR A 450 24.05 -21.45 32.83
CA TYR A 450 23.14 -22.49 32.38
C TYR A 450 21.82 -22.38 33.11
N ARG A 451 20.74 -22.73 32.41
CA ARG A 451 19.41 -22.83 33.00
C ARG A 451 18.77 -24.16 32.67
N ILE A 452 18.11 -24.74 33.66
CA ILE A 452 17.32 -25.96 33.53
C ILE A 452 15.90 -25.64 33.97
N ILE A 453 14.92 -26.00 33.15
CA ILE A 453 13.51 -25.88 33.51
C ILE A 453 12.98 -27.27 33.85
N ILE A 454 12.46 -27.42 35.06
CA ILE A 454 12.02 -28.69 35.63
C ILE A 454 10.49 -28.63 35.87
N PRO A 455 9.68 -29.48 35.22
CA PRO A 455 8.29 -29.66 35.59
C PRO A 455 8.19 -30.42 36.91
N SER A 456 7.27 -29.99 37.79
CA SER A 456 6.99 -30.63 39.07
C SER A 456 5.62 -31.31 39.09
N GLU A 457 5.45 -32.29 39.99
CA GLU A 457 4.20 -33.05 40.17
C GLU A 457 3.02 -32.17 40.64
N ASP A 458 3.29 -31.02 41.25
CA ASP A 458 2.26 -30.04 41.66
C ASP A 458 1.72 -29.17 40.51
N GLY A 459 2.23 -29.39 39.28
CA GLY A 459 1.83 -28.66 38.09
C GLY A 459 2.51 -27.30 37.92
N ASN A 460 3.48 -26.96 38.78
CA ASN A 460 4.35 -25.80 38.62
C ASN A 460 5.61 -26.16 37.82
N TRP A 461 6.27 -25.13 37.27
CA TRP A 461 7.56 -25.26 36.61
C TRP A 461 8.61 -24.49 37.41
N TYR A 462 9.78 -25.10 37.59
CA TYR A 462 10.88 -24.55 38.36
C TYR A 462 12.05 -24.27 37.40
N GLU A 463 12.51 -23.02 37.35
CA GLU A 463 13.72 -22.64 36.63
C GLU A 463 14.89 -22.65 37.62
N VAL A 464 15.89 -23.48 37.35
CA VAL A 464 17.13 -23.57 38.13
C VAL A 464 18.26 -23.03 37.28
N SER A 465 18.85 -21.92 37.72
CA SER A 465 19.99 -21.29 37.06
C SER A 465 21.27 -21.56 37.82
N PHE A 466 22.33 -21.97 37.13
CA PHE A 466 23.66 -22.11 37.71
C PHE A 466 24.74 -21.55 36.80
N GLU A 467 25.83 -21.10 37.41
CA GLU A 467 27.00 -20.55 36.71
C GLU A 467 28.22 -21.41 36.99
N THR A 468 29.00 -21.73 35.96
CA THR A 468 30.30 -22.38 36.14
C THR A 468 31.41 -21.35 36.01
N LYS A 469 32.23 -21.21 37.05
CA LYS A 469 33.42 -20.34 37.01
C LYS A 469 34.66 -21.14 36.64
N LYS A 470 35.53 -20.55 35.82
CA LYS A 470 36.86 -21.08 35.55
C LYS A 470 37.77 -20.78 36.75
N VAL A 471 38.27 -21.82 37.41
CA VAL A 471 39.26 -21.68 38.48
C VAL A 471 40.66 -21.70 37.85
N GLU A 472 41.43 -20.61 38.00
CA GLU A 472 42.82 -20.57 37.50
C GLU A 472 43.72 -21.45 38.39
N GLY A 473 44.47 -22.36 37.76
CA GLY A 473 45.53 -23.15 38.42
C GLY A 473 45.45 -24.68 38.29
N TYR A 474 44.43 -25.26 37.67
CA TYR A 474 44.34 -26.72 37.46
C TYR A 474 43.99 -27.07 36.00
N ASN A 475 44.73 -28.02 35.39
CA ASN A 475 44.47 -28.55 34.04
C ASN A 475 43.26 -29.50 33.96
N GLN A 476 42.45 -29.61 35.03
CA GLN A 476 41.18 -30.34 35.05
C GLN A 476 40.14 -29.47 35.76
N ALA A 477 39.02 -29.22 35.07
CA ALA A 477 38.01 -28.25 35.47
C ALA A 477 37.24 -28.73 36.72
N LYS A 478 37.61 -28.23 37.90
CA LYS A 478 36.69 -28.16 39.04
C LYS A 478 35.82 -26.92 38.83
N SER A 479 34.52 -27.12 38.64
CA SER A 479 33.54 -26.05 38.55
C SER A 479 32.83 -25.93 39.88
N GLU A 480 32.79 -24.75 40.47
CA GLU A 480 31.92 -24.45 41.61
C GLU A 480 30.54 -24.04 41.06
N ILE A 481 29.49 -24.72 41.51
CA ILE A 481 28.11 -24.47 41.06
C ILE A 481 27.45 -23.55 42.09
N VAL A 482 27.11 -22.33 41.67
CA VAL A 482 26.37 -21.37 42.50
C VAL A 482 24.94 -21.27 41.98
N LEU A 483 23.95 -21.61 42.81
CA LEU A 483 22.53 -21.37 42.51
C LEU A 483 22.24 -19.88 42.53
N VAL A 484 21.64 -19.37 41.45
CA VAL A 484 21.48 -17.92 41.25
C VAL A 484 20.07 -17.41 41.57
N ASP A 485 19.02 -18.20 41.37
CA ASP A 485 17.64 -17.83 41.75
C ASP A 485 16.70 -19.05 41.68
N GLU A 486 15.68 -19.11 42.54
CA GLU A 486 14.56 -20.06 42.46
C GLU A 486 13.25 -19.25 42.48
N LYS A 487 12.52 -19.25 41.36
CA LYS A 487 11.20 -18.59 41.30
C LYS A 487 10.13 -19.58 40.85
N PRO A 488 9.14 -19.89 41.71
CA PRO A 488 7.93 -20.57 41.24
C PRO A 488 7.10 -19.57 40.43
N PHE A 489 6.73 -19.94 39.20
CA PHE A 489 5.76 -19.18 38.42
C PHE A 489 4.60 -20.09 38.00
N LYS A 490 3.38 -19.56 38.12
CA LYS A 490 2.17 -20.21 37.61
C LYS A 490 1.91 -19.69 36.21
N LEU A 491 1.90 -20.59 35.22
CA LEU A 491 1.26 -20.27 33.95
C LEU A 491 -0.23 -20.04 34.23
N ALA A 492 -0.75 -18.86 33.88
CA ALA A 492 -2.17 -18.59 33.94
C ALA A 492 -2.90 -19.63 33.07
N ARG A 493 -3.57 -20.59 33.72
CA ARG A 493 -4.49 -21.49 33.03
C ARG A 493 -5.60 -20.65 32.44
N TRP A 494 -5.68 -20.65 31.11
CA TRP A 494 -6.90 -20.33 30.40
C TRP A 494 -8.04 -21.18 30.96
N LYS A 495 -8.90 -20.58 31.78
CA LYS A 495 -10.29 -21.03 31.87
C LYS A 495 -11.01 -20.45 30.66
N ARG A 496 -10.93 -21.18 29.54
CA ARG A 496 -11.93 -21.09 28.50
C ARG A 496 -13.22 -21.59 29.16
N ASN A 497 -14.22 -20.72 29.33
CA ASN A 497 -15.58 -21.16 29.66
C ASN A 497 -16.11 -21.96 28.47
N VAL A 498 -15.69 -23.22 28.35
CA VAL A 498 -16.39 -24.21 27.55
C VAL A 498 -17.50 -24.73 28.46
N THR A 499 -18.68 -24.15 28.34
CA THR A 499 -19.90 -24.80 28.79
C THR A 499 -20.05 -26.10 28.02
N SER A 500 -19.64 -27.20 28.65
CA SER A 500 -19.85 -28.56 28.19
C SER A 500 -21.32 -28.93 28.33
N SER A 501 -22.12 -28.66 27.30
CA SER A 501 -23.38 -29.39 27.06
C SER A 501 -23.99 -29.22 25.66
N THR A 502 -23.26 -28.77 24.64
CA THR A 502 -23.86 -28.64 23.30
C THR A 502 -23.87 -29.99 22.56
N SER A 503 -25.02 -30.37 22.02
CA SER A 503 -25.20 -31.54 21.14
C SER A 503 -24.56 -31.39 19.75
N TYR A 504 -23.86 -30.27 19.52
CA TYR A 504 -23.29 -29.86 18.24
C TYR A 504 -21.86 -29.35 18.40
N PHE A 505 -21.02 -29.56 17.38
CA PHE A 505 -19.69 -28.97 17.27
C PHE A 505 -19.70 -27.68 16.43
N THR A 506 -18.62 -26.90 16.54
CA THR A 506 -18.42 -25.60 15.87
C THR A 506 -16.93 -25.38 15.50
N LEU A 507 -16.58 -24.26 14.86
CA LEU A 507 -15.19 -23.85 14.64
C LEU A 507 -14.41 -23.78 15.98
N GLY A 508 -13.18 -24.27 15.99
CA GLY A 508 -12.32 -24.35 17.18
C GLY A 508 -12.63 -25.52 18.12
N THR A 509 -13.62 -26.37 17.81
CA THR A 509 -13.88 -27.61 18.57
C THR A 509 -12.67 -28.52 18.50
N THR A 510 -12.19 -29.04 19.64
CA THR A 510 -11.05 -29.96 19.65
C THR A 510 -11.41 -31.30 19.00
N LEU A 511 -10.44 -31.99 18.43
CA LEU A 511 -10.64 -33.33 17.86
C LEU A 511 -11.27 -34.30 18.89
N LYS A 512 -10.87 -34.21 20.15
CA LYS A 512 -11.42 -35.03 21.24
C LYS A 512 -12.92 -34.78 21.42
N ASP A 513 -13.33 -33.51 21.42
CA ASP A 513 -14.73 -33.13 21.58
C ASP A 513 -15.54 -33.43 20.31
N LEU A 514 -14.95 -33.25 19.12
CA LEU A 514 -15.56 -33.64 17.85
C LEU A 514 -15.90 -35.13 17.86
N ILE A 515 -14.97 -36.01 18.23
CA ILE A 515 -15.21 -37.46 18.31
C ILE A 515 -16.31 -37.77 19.34
N LYS A 516 -16.35 -37.04 20.46
CA LYS A 516 -17.40 -37.21 21.47
C LYS A 516 -18.79 -36.82 20.96
N ILE A 517 -18.89 -35.76 20.16
CA ILE A 517 -20.15 -35.21 19.64
C ILE A 517 -20.63 -35.99 18.41
N GLN A 518 -19.76 -36.12 17.41
CA GLN A 518 -20.05 -36.64 16.08
C GLN A 518 -19.85 -38.16 15.99
N GLY A 519 -18.98 -38.74 16.83
CA GLY A 519 -18.53 -40.13 16.71
C GLY A 519 -17.23 -40.26 15.93
N GLN A 520 -16.79 -41.51 15.70
CA GLN A 520 -15.59 -41.79 14.91
C GLN A 520 -15.84 -41.52 13.41
N PRO A 521 -14.88 -40.91 12.69
CA PRO A 521 -14.97 -40.77 11.24
C PRO A 521 -14.89 -42.14 10.56
N LYS A 522 -15.46 -42.24 9.36
CA LYS A 522 -15.33 -43.47 8.54
C LYS A 522 -13.94 -43.59 7.92
N SER A 523 -13.39 -42.47 7.50
CA SER A 523 -12.03 -42.39 6.97
C SER A 523 -11.43 -41.04 7.31
N GLY A 524 -10.11 -41.03 7.46
CA GLY A 524 -9.31 -39.82 7.59
C GLY A 524 -8.23 -39.86 6.52
N SER A 525 -8.05 -38.76 5.81
CA SER A 525 -6.95 -38.62 4.86
C SER A 525 -6.16 -37.37 5.19
N TYR A 526 -4.86 -37.46 4.93
CA TYR A 526 -3.94 -36.35 5.00
C TYR A 526 -3.85 -35.70 3.62
N GLN A 527 -4.01 -34.38 3.53
CA GLN A 527 -3.80 -33.63 2.28
C GLN A 527 -3.01 -32.35 2.57
N ASP A 528 -1.71 -32.35 2.29
CA ASP A 528 -1.04 -31.62 1.19
C ASP A 528 0.50 -31.74 1.30
N THR A 529 1.23 -31.12 0.38
CA THR A 529 2.70 -31.06 0.29
C THR A 529 3.40 -30.21 1.37
N ASN A 530 2.65 -29.52 2.23
CA ASN A 530 3.11 -28.56 3.26
C ASN A 530 2.62 -28.88 4.68
N ASN A 531 2.00 -30.05 4.90
CA ASN A 531 1.87 -30.66 6.22
C ASN A 531 0.87 -30.00 7.21
N ARG A 532 -0.22 -29.35 6.74
CA ARG A 532 -1.08 -28.50 7.62
C ARG A 532 -2.52 -28.97 7.90
N PHE A 533 -3.15 -29.83 7.09
CA PHE A 533 -4.59 -30.14 7.28
C PHE A 533 -4.92 -31.63 7.36
N TYR A 534 -5.81 -31.99 8.30
CA TYR A 534 -6.45 -33.31 8.37
C TYR A 534 -7.89 -33.22 7.88
N ILE A 535 -8.27 -34.16 7.01
CA ILE A 535 -9.62 -34.25 6.44
C ILE A 535 -10.30 -35.49 7.00
N TYR A 536 -11.38 -35.30 7.76
CA TYR A 536 -12.16 -36.39 8.33
C TYR A 536 -13.48 -36.52 7.59
N LYS A 537 -13.78 -37.73 7.11
CA LYS A 537 -14.97 -38.03 6.31
C LYS A 537 -15.99 -38.83 7.10
N TYR A 538 -17.24 -38.40 7.00
CA TYR A 538 -18.41 -39.04 7.58
C TYR A 538 -19.42 -39.34 6.48
N SER A 539 -19.52 -40.59 6.06
CA SER A 539 -20.48 -41.00 5.01
C SER A 539 -21.80 -41.45 5.63
N SER A 540 -22.92 -41.00 5.08
CA SER A 540 -24.27 -41.49 5.38
C SER A 540 -24.99 -41.92 4.11
N SER A 541 -25.84 -42.95 4.19
CA SER A 541 -26.77 -43.26 3.11
C SER A 541 -27.91 -42.25 3.12
N ILE A 542 -28.03 -41.43 2.08
CA ILE A 542 -29.21 -40.59 1.87
C ILE A 542 -30.05 -41.23 0.77
N LYS A 543 -31.31 -41.52 1.07
CA LYS A 543 -32.28 -41.94 0.05
C LYS A 543 -32.61 -40.72 -0.81
N THR A 544 -32.10 -40.70 -2.04
CA THR A 544 -32.54 -39.72 -3.04
C THR A 544 -33.71 -40.29 -3.84
N LYS A 545 -34.47 -39.44 -4.53
CA LYS A 545 -35.58 -39.88 -5.42
C LYS A 545 -35.14 -40.87 -6.52
N ASN A 546 -33.84 -40.97 -6.80
CA ASN A 546 -33.27 -41.82 -7.87
C ASN A 546 -32.41 -43.00 -7.34
N GLY A 547 -32.45 -43.31 -6.03
CA GLY A 547 -31.69 -44.42 -5.43
C GLY A 547 -30.84 -44.02 -4.21
N ASN A 548 -30.12 -45.00 -3.66
CA ASN A 548 -29.19 -44.79 -2.55
C ASN A 548 -27.91 -44.14 -3.07
N ASN A 549 -27.77 -42.82 -2.93
CA ASN A 549 -26.49 -42.15 -3.15
C ASN A 549 -25.77 -42.00 -1.81
N TYR A 550 -24.49 -42.40 -1.77
CA TYR A 550 -23.62 -42.12 -0.65
C TYR A 550 -23.12 -40.68 -0.80
N VAL A 551 -23.47 -39.81 0.15
CA VAL A 551 -22.86 -38.49 0.28
C VAL A 551 -21.93 -38.51 1.48
N GLU A 552 -20.76 -37.90 1.31
CA GLU A 552 -19.73 -37.80 2.34
C GLU A 552 -19.66 -36.37 2.86
N SER A 553 -19.98 -36.18 4.13
CA SER A 553 -19.64 -34.93 4.80
C SER A 553 -18.19 -34.93 5.25
N THR A 554 -17.60 -33.74 5.24
CA THR A 554 -16.19 -33.55 5.53
C THR A 554 -16.03 -32.58 6.69
N VAL A 555 -15.08 -32.85 7.58
CA VAL A 555 -14.63 -31.92 8.62
C VAL A 555 -13.15 -31.65 8.39
N TYR A 556 -12.79 -30.37 8.30
CA TYR A 556 -11.42 -29.90 8.15
C TYR A 556 -10.85 -29.59 9.53
N LEU A 557 -9.64 -30.09 9.79
CA LEU A 557 -8.92 -29.93 11.04
C LEU A 557 -7.55 -29.31 10.76
N ASP A 558 -7.13 -28.41 11.63
CA ASP A 558 -5.79 -27.84 11.64
C ASP A 558 -5.13 -28.08 13.00
N ASN A 559 -3.80 -28.18 13.02
CA ASN A 559 -3.01 -28.34 14.23
C ASN A 559 -2.59 -26.98 14.78
N ILE A 560 -3.30 -26.51 15.78
CA ILE A 560 -3.00 -25.24 16.46
C ILE A 560 -2.42 -25.58 17.83
N ASP A 561 -1.17 -25.19 18.07
CA ASP A 561 -0.44 -25.40 19.33
C ASP A 561 -0.38 -26.86 19.81
N GLY A 562 -0.24 -27.80 18.86
CA GLY A 562 -0.20 -29.23 19.16
C GLY A 562 -1.57 -29.87 19.40
N GLN A 563 -2.67 -29.14 19.14
CA GLN A 563 -4.03 -29.65 19.22
C GLN A 563 -4.75 -29.52 17.89
N PHE A 564 -5.33 -30.63 17.42
CA PHE A 564 -6.22 -30.59 16.27
C PHE A 564 -7.56 -29.96 16.63
N VAL A 565 -7.94 -28.93 15.88
CA VAL A 565 -9.22 -28.21 16.05
C VAL A 565 -9.95 -28.08 14.73
N VAL A 566 -11.29 -28.04 14.78
CA VAL A 566 -12.14 -27.88 13.59
C VAL A 566 -11.95 -26.48 12.98
N THR A 567 -11.47 -26.43 11.74
CA THR A 567 -11.30 -25.20 10.95
C THR A 567 -12.30 -25.10 9.80
N GLY A 568 -13.09 -26.14 9.57
CA GLY A 568 -14.17 -26.08 8.58
C GLY A 568 -14.99 -27.35 8.50
N TRP A 569 -16.02 -27.33 7.66
CA TRP A 569 -16.79 -28.50 7.29
C TRP A 569 -17.46 -28.35 5.93
N GLU A 570 -17.92 -29.48 5.39
CA GLU A 570 -18.88 -29.59 4.32
C GLU A 570 -19.96 -30.59 4.78
N ASN A 571 -21.17 -30.10 5.06
CA ASN A 571 -22.25 -30.86 5.68
C ASN A 571 -23.35 -31.18 4.66
N TRP A 572 -23.38 -32.43 4.22
CA TRP A 572 -24.41 -33.02 3.38
C TRP A 572 -25.60 -33.59 4.17
N GLY A 573 -25.72 -33.26 5.47
CA GLY A 573 -26.90 -33.55 6.31
C GLY A 573 -26.67 -34.51 7.47
N ASN A 574 -25.46 -35.04 7.66
CA ASN A 574 -25.13 -36.00 8.71
C ASN A 574 -24.12 -35.48 9.75
N LEU A 575 -23.67 -34.23 9.65
CA LEU A 575 -22.86 -33.60 10.70
C LEU A 575 -23.75 -32.94 11.76
N LYS A 576 -23.46 -33.20 13.03
CA LYS A 576 -24.00 -32.47 14.18
C LYS A 576 -23.24 -31.16 14.37
N VAL A 577 -23.37 -30.26 13.40
CA VAL A 577 -22.72 -28.95 13.41
C VAL A 577 -23.74 -27.83 13.54
N SER A 578 -23.43 -26.82 14.34
CA SER A 578 -24.26 -25.61 14.44
C SER A 578 -23.41 -24.40 14.83
N LEU A 579 -23.58 -23.30 14.09
CA LEU A 579 -23.10 -21.97 14.48
C LEU A 579 -24.20 -21.13 15.15
N GLY A 580 -25.43 -21.64 15.20
CA GLY A 580 -26.61 -20.92 15.64
C GLY A 580 -27.85 -21.26 14.80
N VAL A 581 -28.99 -20.75 15.26
CA VAL A 581 -30.30 -20.93 14.62
C VAL A 581 -30.60 -19.71 13.75
N LYS A 582 -31.16 -19.96 12.56
CA LYS A 582 -31.66 -18.89 11.68
C LYS A 582 -32.81 -18.16 12.37
N ASP A 583 -32.70 -16.85 12.48
CA ASP A 583 -33.76 -15.95 12.94
C ASP A 583 -34.52 -15.41 11.71
N PRO A 584 -35.81 -15.78 11.52
CA PRO A 584 -36.61 -15.30 10.39
C PRO A 584 -36.68 -13.77 10.29
N ASN A 585 -36.54 -13.06 11.42
CA ASN A 585 -36.64 -11.60 11.53
C ASN A 585 -35.29 -10.89 11.46
N ALA A 586 -34.18 -11.62 11.31
CA ALA A 586 -32.86 -11.03 11.18
C ALA A 586 -32.77 -10.07 10.00
N LYS A 587 -32.00 -8.99 10.13
CA LYS A 587 -31.74 -8.09 9.00
C LYS A 587 -30.95 -8.83 7.91
N PRO A 588 -31.14 -8.49 6.61
CA PRO A 588 -30.27 -8.99 5.56
C PRO A 588 -28.80 -8.65 5.83
N VAL A 589 -27.91 -9.53 5.40
CA VAL A 589 -26.47 -9.34 5.48
C VAL A 589 -26.05 -8.25 4.48
N THR A 590 -25.19 -7.35 4.90
CA THR A 590 -24.59 -6.27 4.07
C THR A 590 -23.08 -6.17 4.30
N PHE A 591 -22.37 -5.31 3.57
CA PHE A 591 -20.94 -5.08 3.77
C PHE A 591 -20.62 -4.72 5.23
N GLY A 592 -19.54 -5.31 5.77
CA GLY A 592 -19.16 -5.12 7.17
C GLY A 592 -19.98 -5.94 8.18
N SER A 593 -20.95 -6.72 7.72
CA SER A 593 -21.61 -7.74 8.56
C SER A 593 -20.62 -8.84 8.95
N THR A 594 -20.85 -9.44 10.11
CA THR A 594 -20.00 -10.52 10.65
C THR A 594 -20.50 -11.91 10.23
N LEU A 595 -19.68 -12.94 10.44
CA LEU A 595 -20.14 -14.33 10.31
C LEU A 595 -21.37 -14.62 11.20
N GLN A 596 -21.44 -14.00 12.38
CA GLN A 596 -22.58 -14.18 13.29
C GLN A 596 -23.87 -13.55 12.72
N ASP A 597 -23.77 -12.37 12.12
CA ASP A 597 -24.91 -11.75 11.42
C ASP A 597 -25.38 -12.64 10.26
N PHE A 598 -24.44 -13.21 9.51
CA PHE A 598 -24.73 -14.16 8.46
C PHE A 598 -25.45 -15.40 8.99
N VAL A 599 -24.95 -16.01 10.06
CA VAL A 599 -25.57 -17.21 10.66
C VAL A 599 -26.96 -16.88 11.22
N LYS A 600 -27.13 -15.69 11.80
CA LYS A 600 -28.44 -15.23 12.28
C LYS A 600 -29.42 -15.08 11.11
N ALA A 601 -28.98 -14.55 9.97
CA ALA A 601 -29.83 -14.31 8.80
C ALA A 601 -30.09 -15.55 7.94
N ASN A 602 -29.11 -16.45 7.82
CA ASN A 602 -29.10 -17.56 6.86
C ASN A 602 -29.04 -18.95 7.51
N GLY A 603 -28.72 -19.03 8.80
CA GLY A 603 -28.50 -20.28 9.52
C GLY A 603 -27.06 -20.77 9.42
N THR A 604 -26.83 -21.99 9.93
CA THR A 604 -25.52 -22.63 9.81
C THR A 604 -25.24 -22.97 8.35
N PRO A 605 -24.11 -22.52 7.77
CA PRO A 605 -23.79 -22.78 6.38
C PRO A 605 -23.51 -24.26 6.13
N PHE A 606 -23.83 -24.70 4.91
CA PHE A 606 -23.58 -26.09 4.50
C PHE A 606 -22.07 -26.34 4.40
N LYS A 607 -21.30 -25.37 3.91
CA LYS A 607 -19.85 -25.45 3.77
C LYS A 607 -19.20 -24.22 4.38
N ILE A 608 -18.14 -24.42 5.13
CA ILE A 608 -17.29 -23.37 5.66
C ILE A 608 -15.87 -23.88 5.75
N TYR A 609 -14.90 -23.04 5.47
CA TYR A 609 -13.52 -23.31 5.84
C TYR A 609 -12.78 -21.99 6.07
N VAL A 610 -11.73 -22.09 6.87
CA VAL A 610 -10.84 -20.96 7.19
C VAL A 610 -9.55 -21.13 6.42
N ASP A 611 -9.15 -20.09 5.71
CA ASP A 611 -7.84 -19.98 5.06
C ASP A 611 -7.21 -18.64 5.47
N SER A 612 -6.14 -18.74 6.27
CA SER A 612 -5.50 -17.61 6.94
C SER A 612 -6.52 -16.68 7.63
N ASP A 613 -6.62 -15.42 7.19
CA ASP A 613 -7.51 -14.38 7.75
C ASP A 613 -8.92 -14.37 7.12
N THR A 614 -9.24 -15.33 6.26
CA THR A 614 -10.48 -15.35 5.48
C THR A 614 -11.32 -16.58 5.82
N ILE A 615 -12.60 -16.34 6.10
CA ILE A 615 -13.59 -17.41 6.26
C ILE A 615 -14.42 -17.48 4.98
N TYR A 616 -14.33 -18.60 4.29
CA TYR A 616 -15.14 -18.87 3.11
C TYR A 616 -16.36 -19.68 3.50
N VAL A 617 -17.52 -19.27 2.99
CA VAL A 617 -18.81 -19.89 3.24
C VAL A 617 -19.45 -20.30 1.92
N ASN A 618 -20.11 -21.46 1.92
CA ASN A 618 -20.82 -22.05 0.79
C ASN A 618 -19.94 -22.33 -0.44
N GLY A 619 -18.66 -22.67 -0.25
CA GLY A 619 -17.75 -23.02 -1.35
C GLY A 619 -17.25 -21.81 -2.11
N ASP A 620 -16.65 -20.86 -1.38
CA ASP A 620 -16.00 -19.63 -1.89
C ASP A 620 -16.95 -18.57 -2.42
N GLU A 621 -18.26 -18.83 -2.30
CA GLU A 621 -19.28 -17.89 -2.73
C GLU A 621 -19.36 -16.67 -1.82
N ILE A 622 -18.95 -16.77 -0.57
CA ILE A 622 -19.00 -15.68 0.42
C ILE A 622 -17.70 -15.69 1.21
N ALA A 623 -17.04 -14.54 1.31
CA ALA A 623 -15.83 -14.42 2.11
C ALA A 623 -15.96 -13.35 3.19
N PHE A 624 -15.52 -13.72 4.40
CA PHE A 624 -15.34 -12.81 5.51
C PHE A 624 -13.85 -12.62 5.75
N TYR A 625 -13.30 -11.51 5.26
CA TYR A 625 -11.91 -11.13 5.53
C TYR A 625 -11.85 -10.32 6.84
N LEU A 626 -10.97 -10.72 7.76
CA LEU A 626 -10.87 -10.11 9.10
C LEU A 626 -12.24 -10.06 9.82
N GLY A 627 -13.05 -11.11 9.62
CA GLY A 627 -14.37 -11.27 10.24
C GLY A 627 -15.49 -10.41 9.64
N LYS A 628 -15.25 -9.73 8.51
CA LYS A 628 -16.21 -8.83 7.87
C LYS A 628 -16.52 -9.27 6.44
N LEU A 629 -17.79 -9.23 6.04
CA LEU A 629 -18.20 -9.57 4.68
C LEU A 629 -17.51 -8.64 3.68
N THR A 630 -16.74 -9.21 2.74
CA THR A 630 -16.00 -8.47 1.71
C THR A 630 -16.37 -8.89 0.28
N THR A 631 -16.63 -10.17 0.04
CA THR A 631 -17.04 -10.69 -1.28
C THR A 631 -18.24 -11.60 -1.12
N PHE A 632 -19.07 -11.67 -2.16
CA PHE A 632 -20.20 -12.57 -2.16
C PHE A 632 -20.67 -12.88 -3.58
N ARG A 633 -21.51 -13.91 -3.70
CA ARG A 633 -22.19 -14.35 -4.91
C ARG A 633 -23.57 -14.87 -4.52
N THR A 634 -24.63 -14.35 -5.14
CA THR A 634 -26.02 -14.53 -4.68
C THR A 634 -26.80 -15.62 -5.45
N TYR A 635 -26.17 -16.69 -5.91
CA TYR A 635 -26.88 -17.77 -6.65
C TYR A 635 -27.85 -18.58 -5.77
N GLN A 636 -27.78 -18.42 -4.45
CA GLN A 636 -28.63 -19.11 -3.48
C GLN A 636 -29.68 -18.16 -2.87
N ASN A 637 -30.71 -18.73 -2.25
CA ASN A 637 -31.72 -18.00 -1.47
C ASN A 637 -31.15 -17.46 -0.14
N LEU A 638 -30.13 -16.60 -0.23
CA LEU A 638 -29.48 -15.94 0.89
C LEU A 638 -30.20 -14.63 1.20
N LYS A 639 -30.38 -14.36 2.49
CA LYS A 639 -30.89 -13.09 3.01
C LYS A 639 -29.76 -12.06 3.01
N LEU A 640 -29.42 -11.53 1.83
CA LEU A 640 -28.35 -10.55 1.60
C LEU A 640 -28.92 -9.33 0.86
N GLU A 641 -28.62 -8.13 1.36
CA GLU A 641 -29.03 -6.86 0.75
C GLU A 641 -27.93 -5.82 0.98
N ILE A 642 -27.18 -5.47 -0.07
CA ILE A 642 -26.18 -4.40 -0.01
C ILE A 642 -26.86 -3.03 0.04
N GLY A 643 -27.98 -2.90 -0.67
CA GLY A 643 -28.87 -1.76 -0.61
C GLY A 643 -29.99 -1.85 -1.62
N LYS A 644 -30.94 -0.92 -1.48
CA LYS A 644 -32.14 -0.86 -2.31
C LYS A 644 -31.92 0.05 -3.50
N LYS A 645 -32.40 -0.41 -4.65
CA LYS A 645 -32.47 0.40 -5.86
C LYS A 645 -33.49 1.52 -5.66
N ASP A 646 -33.05 2.76 -5.87
CA ASP A 646 -33.89 3.93 -6.01
C ASP A 646 -34.16 4.16 -7.51
N PRO A 647 -35.41 4.02 -7.98
CA PRO A 647 -35.77 4.29 -9.38
C PRO A 647 -35.35 5.68 -9.87
N ASN A 648 -35.29 6.66 -8.98
CA ASN A 648 -34.98 8.07 -9.28
C ASN A 648 -33.49 8.42 -9.17
N ALA A 649 -32.63 7.48 -8.77
CA ALA A 649 -31.20 7.73 -8.64
C ALA A 649 -30.60 8.21 -9.98
N PRO A 650 -29.62 9.14 -9.97
CA PRO A 650 -28.91 9.55 -11.18
C PRO A 650 -28.25 8.37 -11.90
N ALA A 651 -27.96 8.55 -13.18
CA ALA A 651 -27.18 7.58 -13.94
C ALA A 651 -25.72 7.55 -13.47
N ILE A 652 -25.11 6.38 -13.56
CA ILE A 652 -23.73 6.11 -13.16
C ILE A 652 -22.76 6.65 -14.22
N ASN A 653 -21.71 7.34 -13.75
CA ASN A 653 -20.60 7.87 -14.55
C ASN A 653 -19.25 7.62 -13.84
N LEU A 654 -18.15 8.13 -14.39
CA LEU A 654 -16.79 7.96 -13.81
C LEU A 654 -16.60 8.59 -12.42
N GLU A 655 -17.39 9.60 -12.08
CA GLU A 655 -17.33 10.25 -10.76
C GLU A 655 -18.16 9.52 -9.70
N SER A 656 -19.00 8.55 -10.11
CA SER A 656 -19.88 7.81 -9.23
C SER A 656 -19.10 6.93 -8.26
N LYS A 657 -19.56 6.88 -7.01
CA LYS A 657 -19.00 6.02 -5.95
C LYS A 657 -19.86 4.78 -5.76
N ARG A 658 -19.38 3.83 -4.95
CA ARG A 658 -20.14 2.62 -4.55
C ARG A 658 -21.57 2.93 -4.15
N GLN A 659 -21.79 3.96 -3.32
CA GLN A 659 -23.13 4.29 -2.84
C GLN A 659 -24.06 4.79 -3.96
N ASP A 660 -23.53 5.49 -4.96
CA ASP A 660 -24.30 5.96 -6.10
C ASP A 660 -24.71 4.77 -6.98
N VAL A 661 -23.78 3.82 -7.16
CA VAL A 661 -24.07 2.56 -7.86
C VAL A 661 -25.10 1.72 -7.11
N ILE A 662 -25.00 1.58 -5.78
CA ILE A 662 -26.01 0.89 -4.96
C ILE A 662 -27.37 1.57 -5.10
N LYS A 663 -27.43 2.90 -5.07
CA LYS A 663 -28.71 3.61 -5.26
C LYS A 663 -29.27 3.37 -6.66
N ALA A 664 -28.45 3.42 -7.70
CA ALA A 664 -28.90 3.25 -9.08
C ALA A 664 -29.27 1.80 -9.44
N MET A 665 -28.59 0.82 -8.85
CA MET A 665 -28.64 -0.58 -9.28
C MET A 665 -29.15 -1.54 -8.21
N GLY A 666 -29.10 -1.17 -6.94
CA GLY A 666 -29.44 -2.03 -5.80
C GLY A 666 -28.30 -2.96 -5.43
N THR A 667 -28.66 -4.20 -5.11
CA THR A 667 -27.70 -5.24 -4.67
C THR A 667 -27.11 -5.96 -5.89
N PRO A 668 -25.78 -6.01 -6.06
CA PRO A 668 -25.15 -6.76 -7.13
C PRO A 668 -25.33 -8.28 -6.94
N THR A 669 -25.24 -9.04 -8.03
CA THR A 669 -25.31 -10.52 -8.00
C THR A 669 -24.00 -11.13 -7.54
N LYS A 670 -22.88 -10.45 -7.74
CA LYS A 670 -21.57 -10.86 -7.26
C LYS A 670 -20.68 -9.66 -7.00
N VAL A 671 -19.86 -9.77 -5.97
CA VAL A 671 -18.76 -8.85 -5.66
C VAL A 671 -17.50 -9.67 -5.49
N SER A 672 -16.46 -9.32 -6.24
CA SER A 672 -15.14 -9.97 -6.17
C SER A 672 -14.01 -8.95 -6.33
N PHE A 673 -12.80 -9.35 -5.96
CA PHE A 673 -11.59 -8.61 -6.28
C PHE A 673 -10.95 -9.26 -7.50
N GLY A 674 -10.45 -8.46 -8.45
CA GLY A 674 -9.84 -9.01 -9.67
C GLY A 674 -8.50 -9.67 -9.37
N ASP A 675 -8.18 -10.76 -10.08
CA ASP A 675 -6.92 -11.52 -9.92
C ASP A 675 -5.68 -10.68 -10.31
N ASP A 676 -5.84 -9.70 -11.22
CA ASP A 676 -4.71 -9.02 -11.87
C ASP A 676 -4.23 -7.74 -11.15
N SER A 677 -4.95 -7.25 -10.14
CA SER A 677 -4.47 -6.14 -9.30
C SER A 677 -5.28 -6.01 -8.02
N TYR A 678 -4.62 -6.04 -6.87
CA TYR A 678 -5.19 -5.78 -5.55
C TYR A 678 -5.89 -4.40 -5.42
N THR A 679 -5.93 -3.59 -6.47
CA THR A 679 -6.45 -2.22 -6.52
C THR A 679 -7.85 -2.12 -7.12
N LEU A 680 -8.41 -3.20 -7.66
CA LEU A 680 -9.72 -3.18 -8.33
C LEU A 680 -10.78 -4.04 -7.63
N GLU A 681 -11.98 -3.50 -7.53
CA GLU A 681 -13.16 -4.17 -6.98
C GLU A 681 -14.23 -4.31 -8.06
N HIS A 682 -14.73 -5.52 -8.28
CA HIS A 682 -15.60 -5.89 -9.40
C HIS A 682 -16.99 -6.27 -8.92
N TRP A 683 -18.01 -5.60 -9.43
CA TRP A 683 -19.41 -5.81 -9.08
C TRP A 683 -20.20 -6.21 -10.32
N GLU A 684 -20.82 -7.38 -10.28
CA GLU A 684 -21.64 -7.92 -11.35
C GLU A 684 -23.12 -7.71 -11.05
N TYR A 685 -23.88 -7.39 -12.09
CA TYR A 685 -25.33 -7.31 -12.11
C TYR A 685 -25.82 -8.18 -13.27
N GLY A 686 -25.91 -9.50 -13.04
CA GLY A 686 -26.04 -10.46 -14.13
C GLY A 686 -24.76 -10.49 -14.98
N GLU A 687 -24.88 -10.29 -16.29
CA GLU A 687 -23.73 -10.30 -17.21
C GLU A 687 -22.99 -8.96 -17.26
N SER A 688 -23.66 -7.87 -16.88
CA SER A 688 -23.03 -6.55 -16.83
C SER A 688 -22.21 -6.38 -15.56
N TYR A 689 -21.18 -5.56 -15.60
CA TYR A 689 -20.36 -5.29 -14.43
C TYR A 689 -19.81 -3.88 -14.37
N ILE A 690 -19.46 -3.46 -13.16
CA ILE A 690 -18.78 -2.21 -12.84
C ILE A 690 -17.55 -2.54 -12.02
N THR A 691 -16.42 -1.91 -12.34
CA THR A 691 -15.20 -2.00 -11.55
C THR A 691 -14.91 -0.65 -10.89
N PHE A 692 -14.54 -0.69 -9.62
CA PHE A 692 -14.14 0.47 -8.85
C PHE A 692 -12.63 0.49 -8.63
N ASP A 693 -12.08 1.69 -8.60
CA ASP A 693 -10.77 1.93 -8.04
C ASP A 693 -10.86 1.83 -6.51
N ARG A 694 -10.10 0.93 -5.87
CA ARG A 694 -10.18 0.74 -4.42
C ARG A 694 -9.62 1.91 -3.62
N THR A 695 -8.72 2.70 -4.20
CA THR A 695 -8.08 3.85 -3.53
C THR A 695 -9.05 5.03 -3.48
N THR A 696 -9.70 5.33 -4.60
CA THR A 696 -10.64 6.47 -4.69
C THR A 696 -12.09 6.10 -4.38
N GLY A 697 -12.45 4.82 -4.54
CA GLY A 697 -13.82 4.31 -4.42
C GLY A 697 -14.73 4.70 -5.58
N LYS A 698 -14.18 5.25 -6.67
CA LYS A 698 -14.91 5.70 -7.86
C LYS A 698 -14.96 4.62 -8.94
N VAL A 699 -15.96 4.71 -9.81
CA VAL A 699 -16.09 3.86 -10.99
C VAL A 699 -14.91 4.11 -11.94
N LYS A 700 -14.28 3.03 -12.39
CA LYS A 700 -13.12 3.05 -13.29
C LYS A 700 -13.38 2.34 -14.61
N LYS A 701 -14.27 1.35 -14.59
CA LYS A 701 -14.64 0.56 -15.76
C LYS A 701 -16.09 0.11 -15.65
N TRP A 702 -16.77 -0.05 -16.77
CA TRP A 702 -18.00 -0.83 -16.84
C TRP A 702 -18.11 -1.60 -18.14
N VAL A 703 -18.95 -2.63 -18.09
CA VAL A 703 -19.50 -3.31 -19.26
C VAL A 703 -21.00 -3.43 -19.06
N ASN A 704 -21.77 -2.85 -19.97
CA ASN A 704 -23.22 -2.77 -19.91
C ASN A 704 -23.85 -3.55 -21.07
N TYR A 705 -24.34 -4.75 -20.80
CA TYR A 705 -25.15 -5.55 -21.71
C TYR A 705 -26.65 -5.17 -21.69
N GLY A 706 -26.99 -3.99 -21.14
CA GLY A 706 -28.30 -3.37 -21.25
C GLY A 706 -29.02 -3.14 -19.92
N ASN A 707 -28.50 -3.67 -18.80
CA ASN A 707 -29.15 -3.56 -17.50
C ASN A 707 -28.53 -2.53 -16.56
N LEU A 708 -27.33 -1.98 -16.84
CA LEU A 708 -26.74 -0.91 -16.03
C LEU A 708 -27.38 0.45 -16.36
N LYS A 709 -27.68 1.22 -15.31
CA LYS A 709 -28.12 2.62 -15.41
C LYS A 709 -26.91 3.55 -15.54
N VAL A 710 -26.15 3.43 -16.62
CA VAL A 710 -24.97 4.28 -16.91
C VAL A 710 -25.31 5.40 -17.88
N SER A 711 -24.69 6.57 -17.72
CA SER A 711 -24.74 7.64 -18.70
C SER A 711 -23.53 8.56 -18.58
N LEU A 712 -22.92 8.89 -19.71
CA LEU A 712 -21.95 9.98 -19.84
C LEU A 712 -22.57 11.26 -20.42
N GLY A 713 -23.81 11.19 -20.90
CA GLY A 713 -24.53 12.26 -21.57
C GLY A 713 -25.44 11.73 -22.68
N GLU A 714 -26.17 12.64 -23.32
CA GLU A 714 -27.12 12.32 -24.39
C GLU A 714 -26.49 12.40 -25.78
N LYS A 715 -26.89 11.47 -26.64
CA LYS A 715 -26.58 11.51 -28.08
C LYS A 715 -27.46 12.55 -28.77
N LEU A 716 -26.85 13.44 -29.53
CA LEU A 716 -27.51 14.45 -30.35
C LEU A 716 -27.58 13.98 -31.80
N ASN A 717 -28.75 14.10 -32.42
CA ASN A 717 -28.97 13.65 -33.81
C ASN A 717 -28.10 14.39 -34.84
N ASP A 718 -27.78 15.66 -34.57
CA ASP A 718 -27.03 16.55 -35.46
C ASP A 718 -25.62 16.87 -34.90
N ALA A 719 -25.05 15.96 -34.11
CA ALA A 719 -23.70 16.14 -33.59
C ALA A 719 -22.68 16.31 -34.73
N PRO A 720 -21.69 17.21 -34.59
CA PRO A 720 -20.58 17.28 -35.53
C PRO A 720 -19.86 15.94 -35.64
N ALA A 721 -19.26 15.72 -36.79
CA ALA A 721 -18.42 14.56 -37.01
C ALA A 721 -17.25 14.48 -36.02
N ILE A 722 -16.94 13.26 -35.59
CA ILE A 722 -15.79 12.98 -34.73
C ILE A 722 -14.52 12.97 -35.60
N MET A 723 -13.41 13.53 -35.10
CA MET A 723 -12.08 13.48 -35.72
C MET A 723 -10.98 13.28 -34.67
N LEU A 724 -9.76 12.92 -35.10
CA LEU A 724 -8.61 12.91 -34.18
C LEU A 724 -8.43 14.29 -33.54
N GLY A 725 -8.23 14.32 -32.23
CA GLY A 725 -8.20 15.52 -31.40
C GLY A 725 -9.57 15.99 -30.90
N SER A 726 -10.69 15.40 -31.35
CA SER A 726 -12.02 15.67 -30.77
C SER A 726 -12.03 15.37 -29.27
N SER A 727 -12.78 16.15 -28.50
CA SER A 727 -12.93 15.88 -27.07
C SER A 727 -13.83 14.66 -26.84
N TYR A 728 -13.67 13.99 -25.70
CA TYR A 728 -14.60 12.92 -25.31
C TYR A 728 -16.05 13.41 -25.19
N LEU A 729 -16.27 14.71 -24.91
CA LEU A 729 -17.61 15.31 -24.91
C LEU A 729 -18.21 15.35 -26.32
N ASP A 730 -17.41 15.58 -27.36
CA ASP A 730 -17.88 15.52 -28.74
C ASP A 730 -18.26 14.09 -29.12
N VAL A 731 -17.49 13.10 -28.66
CA VAL A 731 -17.82 11.68 -28.85
C VAL A 731 -19.10 11.30 -28.11
N ILE A 732 -19.32 11.79 -26.88
CA ILE A 732 -20.58 11.58 -26.15
C ILE A 732 -21.76 12.19 -26.92
N LYS A 733 -21.63 13.42 -27.43
CA LYS A 733 -22.70 14.03 -28.22
C LYS A 733 -22.98 13.23 -29.49
N ALA A 734 -21.97 12.67 -30.13
CA ALA A 734 -22.13 11.93 -31.39
C ALA A 734 -22.62 10.49 -31.18
N GLU A 735 -22.16 9.79 -30.15
CA GLU A 735 -22.42 8.35 -29.96
C GLU A 735 -23.12 7.98 -28.66
N GLY A 736 -23.26 8.93 -27.73
CA GLY A 736 -23.92 8.73 -26.45
C GLY A 736 -23.01 8.06 -25.43
N THR A 737 -23.56 7.08 -24.71
CA THR A 737 -22.84 6.35 -23.66
C THR A 737 -22.33 5.01 -24.18
N PRO A 738 -21.02 4.70 -24.06
CA PRO A 738 -20.48 3.45 -24.53
C PRO A 738 -20.92 2.28 -23.64
N TYR A 739 -21.13 1.12 -24.26
CA TYR A 739 -21.47 -0.09 -23.51
C TYR A 739 -20.25 -0.61 -22.74
N TYR A 740 -19.04 -0.44 -23.26
CA TYR A 740 -17.77 -0.72 -22.58
C TYR A 740 -17.00 0.57 -22.38
N MET A 741 -16.50 0.81 -21.18
CA MET A 741 -15.52 1.87 -20.94
C MET A 741 -14.52 1.43 -19.88
N SER A 742 -13.27 1.83 -20.04
CA SER A 742 -12.20 1.68 -19.05
C SER A 742 -11.35 2.95 -18.99
N GLN A 743 -10.99 3.37 -17.78
CA GLN A 743 -9.99 4.41 -17.52
C GLN A 743 -8.72 3.78 -16.93
N ASN A 744 -7.58 4.12 -17.52
CA ASN A 744 -6.27 3.69 -17.05
C ASN A 744 -5.75 4.60 -15.93
N ASP A 745 -4.72 4.15 -15.21
CA ASP A 745 -4.13 4.88 -14.07
C ASP A 745 -3.53 6.24 -14.47
N ASP A 746 -3.11 6.40 -15.72
CA ASP A 746 -2.57 7.65 -16.26
C ASP A 746 -3.66 8.65 -16.68
N GLY A 747 -4.94 8.28 -16.53
CA GLY A 747 -6.11 9.06 -16.92
C GLY A 747 -6.57 8.85 -18.37
N SER A 748 -5.83 8.10 -19.19
CA SER A 748 -6.28 7.74 -20.54
C SER A 748 -7.51 6.84 -20.50
N MET A 749 -8.35 6.91 -21.53
CA MET A 749 -9.63 6.20 -21.57
C MET A 749 -9.78 5.38 -22.84
N TYR A 750 -10.39 4.20 -22.73
CA TYR A 750 -10.77 3.36 -23.86
C TYR A 750 -12.26 3.06 -23.79
N TRP A 751 -12.99 3.42 -24.84
CA TRP A 751 -14.44 3.29 -24.94
C TRP A 751 -14.78 2.41 -26.14
N ALA A 752 -15.79 1.55 -25.99
CA ALA A 752 -16.33 0.80 -27.11
C ALA A 752 -17.86 0.82 -27.10
N TYR A 753 -18.43 0.97 -28.29
CA TYR A 753 -19.86 1.00 -28.58
C TYR A 753 -20.34 -0.31 -29.20
N LYS A 754 -19.42 -1.05 -29.82
CA LYS A 754 -19.65 -2.38 -30.35
C LYS A 754 -18.35 -3.16 -30.32
N ILE A 755 -18.35 -4.37 -29.77
CA ILE A 755 -17.27 -5.33 -29.95
C ILE A 755 -17.90 -6.65 -30.35
N THR A 756 -17.45 -7.18 -31.48
CA THR A 756 -17.73 -8.53 -31.95
C THR A 756 -16.40 -9.24 -32.14
N GLN A 757 -16.42 -10.56 -32.39
CA GLN A 757 -15.20 -11.30 -32.68
C GLN A 757 -14.44 -10.82 -33.95
N TYR A 758 -15.04 -9.96 -34.78
CA TYR A 758 -14.46 -9.51 -36.06
C TYR A 758 -14.43 -7.99 -36.27
N THR A 759 -15.18 -7.22 -35.48
CA THR A 759 -15.31 -5.77 -35.67
C THR A 759 -15.47 -5.08 -34.31
N SER A 760 -14.83 -3.93 -34.16
CA SER A 760 -15.02 -3.05 -33.02
C SER A 760 -15.29 -1.61 -33.48
N ASP A 761 -16.22 -0.96 -32.80
CA ASP A 761 -16.41 0.48 -32.82
C ASP A 761 -15.91 1.01 -31.48
N SER A 762 -14.69 1.57 -31.48
CA SER A 762 -13.97 1.96 -30.28
C SER A 762 -13.18 3.25 -30.44
N PHE A 763 -12.96 3.93 -29.32
CA PHE A 763 -12.25 5.20 -29.23
C PHE A 763 -11.27 5.16 -28.05
N THR A 764 -10.06 5.66 -28.27
CA THR A 764 -9.03 5.84 -27.24
C THR A 764 -8.75 7.32 -27.06
N PHE A 765 -8.75 7.78 -25.81
CA PHE A 765 -8.50 9.15 -25.43
C PHE A 765 -7.21 9.26 -24.62
N ASP A 766 -6.47 10.35 -24.82
CA ASP A 766 -5.38 10.71 -23.94
C ASP A 766 -5.88 11.14 -22.55
N LYS A 767 -4.95 11.36 -21.62
CA LYS A 767 -5.25 11.83 -20.25
C LYS A 767 -5.92 13.21 -20.17
N ASN A 768 -5.87 14.00 -21.25
CA ASN A 768 -6.53 15.30 -21.34
C ASN A 768 -7.93 15.17 -21.94
N GLY A 769 -8.33 13.95 -22.35
CA GLY A 769 -9.64 13.69 -22.91
C GLY A 769 -9.76 13.92 -24.42
N ASN A 770 -8.65 14.02 -25.14
CA ASN A 770 -8.64 14.17 -26.59
C ASN A 770 -8.57 12.81 -27.27
N LEU A 771 -9.34 12.62 -28.34
CA LEU A 771 -9.35 11.40 -29.14
C LEU A 771 -8.02 11.23 -29.87
N ILE A 772 -7.30 10.14 -29.59
CA ILE A 772 -6.00 9.85 -30.20
C ILE A 772 -6.02 8.65 -31.14
N GLU A 773 -7.01 7.78 -31.00
CA GLU A 773 -7.17 6.58 -31.84
C GLU A 773 -8.64 6.18 -31.88
N PHE A 774 -9.10 5.65 -33.02
CA PHE A 774 -10.42 5.05 -33.13
C PHE A 774 -10.40 3.88 -34.12
N THR A 775 -11.33 2.96 -33.91
CA THR A 775 -11.65 1.85 -34.83
C THR A 775 -13.14 1.94 -35.13
N THR A 776 -13.54 1.81 -36.39
CA THR A 776 -14.96 1.75 -36.73
C THR A 776 -15.27 0.65 -37.74
N SER A 777 -16.44 0.04 -37.58
CA SER A 777 -17.04 -0.92 -38.50
C SER A 777 -17.88 -0.25 -39.60
N GLY A 778 -17.91 1.09 -39.67
CA GLY A 778 -18.67 1.89 -40.64
C GLY A 778 -20.05 2.37 -40.16
N THR A 779 -20.40 2.11 -38.89
CA THR A 779 -21.68 2.58 -38.31
C THR A 779 -21.57 3.94 -37.63
N ILE A 780 -20.35 4.40 -37.34
CA ILE A 780 -20.05 5.68 -36.70
C ILE A 780 -19.57 6.66 -37.76
N LYS A 781 -20.18 7.85 -37.80
CA LYS A 781 -19.76 8.94 -38.72
C LYS A 781 -18.49 9.62 -38.18
N VAL A 782 -17.34 8.99 -38.38
CA VAL A 782 -16.03 9.61 -38.11
C VAL A 782 -15.56 10.32 -39.39
N PHE A 783 -15.33 11.62 -39.32
CA PHE A 783 -14.71 12.35 -40.43
C PHE A 783 -13.21 12.36 -40.20
N ILE A 784 -12.51 11.59 -41.01
CA ILE A 784 -11.10 11.88 -41.26
C ILE A 784 -11.13 13.18 -42.06
N LYS A 785 -10.59 14.28 -41.49
CA LYS A 785 -10.31 15.49 -42.26
C LYS A 785 -9.20 15.13 -43.25
N ILE A 786 -9.57 14.47 -44.32
CA ILE A 786 -8.76 14.38 -45.52
C ILE A 786 -8.75 15.82 -46.01
N GLY A 787 -7.62 16.50 -45.84
CA GLY A 787 -7.38 17.75 -46.54
C GLY A 787 -7.78 17.55 -48.00
N GLU A 788 -8.57 18.47 -48.54
CA GLU A 788 -9.13 18.40 -49.89
C GLU A 788 -8.14 17.76 -50.89
N THR A 789 -8.58 16.71 -51.60
CA THR A 789 -7.88 16.12 -52.77
C THR A 789 -6.45 15.57 -52.55
N ILE A 790 -6.27 14.52 -51.73
CA ILE A 790 -4.96 13.85 -51.58
C ILE A 790 -4.78 12.62 -52.49
N TYR A 791 -5.85 11.94 -52.92
CA TYR A 791 -5.74 10.67 -53.65
C TYR A 791 -5.20 10.77 -55.08
N ASP A 792 -5.33 11.91 -55.75
CA ASP A 792 -4.79 12.10 -57.11
C ASP A 792 -3.25 12.13 -57.16
N ASN A 793 -2.60 12.29 -56.00
CA ASN A 793 -1.14 12.42 -55.88
C ASN A 793 -0.44 11.13 -55.48
N ILE A 794 -1.16 10.03 -55.24
CA ILE A 794 -0.59 8.75 -54.78
C ILE A 794 -0.57 7.75 -55.93
N LYS A 795 0.63 7.27 -56.30
CA LYS A 795 0.84 6.38 -57.44
C LYS A 795 1.82 5.26 -57.14
N VAL A 796 1.68 4.17 -57.88
CA VAL A 796 2.67 3.09 -57.95
C VAL A 796 4.05 3.70 -58.27
N GLY A 797 5.06 3.32 -57.50
CA GLY A 797 6.45 3.79 -57.60
C GLY A 797 6.88 4.81 -56.55
N MET A 798 5.95 5.36 -55.75
CA MET A 798 6.29 6.25 -54.63
C MET A 798 6.98 5.51 -53.50
N THR A 799 7.87 6.18 -52.78
CA THR A 799 8.58 5.62 -51.63
C THR A 799 7.74 5.68 -50.36
N ARG A 800 8.03 4.79 -49.42
CA ARG A 800 7.46 4.77 -48.07
C ARG A 800 7.38 6.16 -47.42
N ASP A 801 8.49 6.90 -47.44
CA ASP A 801 8.56 8.22 -46.80
C ASP A 801 7.71 9.26 -47.53
N GLU A 802 7.55 9.16 -48.85
CA GLU A 802 6.67 10.03 -49.61
C GLU A 802 5.20 9.78 -49.24
N ILE A 803 4.80 8.53 -49.03
CA ILE A 803 3.45 8.20 -48.55
C ILE A 803 3.24 8.75 -47.13
N ILE A 804 4.19 8.54 -46.22
CA ILE A 804 4.11 9.02 -44.82
C ILE A 804 4.06 10.55 -44.77
N ASN A 805 4.82 11.24 -45.63
CA ASN A 805 4.78 12.70 -45.70
C ASN A 805 3.42 13.23 -46.21
N ILE A 806 2.68 12.42 -46.99
CA ILE A 806 1.38 12.81 -47.56
C ILE A 806 0.22 12.42 -46.65
N LEU A 807 0.23 11.22 -46.07
CA LEU A 807 -0.87 10.65 -45.31
C LEU A 807 -0.65 10.66 -43.78
N GLY A 808 0.53 11.08 -43.31
CA GLY A 808 0.90 11.01 -41.89
C GLY A 808 1.45 9.64 -41.50
N GLN A 809 1.46 9.32 -40.21
CA GLN A 809 1.96 8.02 -39.73
C GLN A 809 0.93 6.90 -40.00
N PRO A 810 1.36 5.73 -40.52
CA PRO A 810 0.46 4.64 -40.83
C PRO A 810 -0.05 3.95 -39.56
N SER A 811 -1.27 3.40 -39.63
CA SER A 811 -1.81 2.56 -38.57
C SER A 811 -1.11 1.19 -38.49
N TYR A 812 -0.46 0.77 -39.59
CA TYR A 812 0.32 -0.46 -39.65
C TYR A 812 1.45 -0.36 -40.68
N GLN A 813 2.65 -0.84 -40.32
CA GLN A 813 3.81 -0.80 -41.21
C GLN A 813 4.71 -2.03 -41.02
N THR A 814 5.15 -2.59 -42.14
CA THR A 814 6.23 -3.57 -42.25
C THR A 814 7.16 -3.21 -43.40
N ASP A 815 8.22 -4.00 -43.59
CA ASP A 815 9.17 -3.82 -44.70
C ASP A 815 8.52 -3.91 -46.08
N ARG A 816 7.39 -4.60 -46.20
CA ARG A 816 6.67 -4.80 -47.47
C ARG A 816 5.27 -4.21 -47.52
N ASN A 817 4.72 -3.70 -46.42
CA ASN A 817 3.36 -3.16 -46.40
C ASN A 817 3.27 -1.89 -45.56
N ILE A 818 2.43 -0.95 -46.00
CA ILE A 818 2.00 0.19 -45.19
C ILE A 818 0.48 0.30 -45.26
N SER A 819 -0.20 0.64 -44.17
CA SER A 819 -1.66 0.72 -44.15
C SER A 819 -2.17 1.89 -43.31
N TYR A 820 -3.26 2.51 -43.78
CA TYR A 820 -3.99 3.62 -43.17
C TYR A 820 -5.46 3.23 -43.12
N GLY A 821 -5.84 2.39 -42.15
CA GLY A 821 -7.16 1.74 -42.14
C GLY A 821 -7.32 0.80 -43.34
N ASP A 822 -8.38 1.00 -44.13
CA ASP A 822 -8.74 0.16 -45.30
C ASP A 822 -7.88 0.42 -46.55
N LEU A 823 -7.03 1.44 -46.52
CA LEU A 823 -6.08 1.73 -47.57
C LEU A 823 -4.73 1.07 -47.25
N SER A 824 -4.29 0.14 -48.10
CA SER A 824 -3.00 -0.54 -47.95
C SER A 824 -2.14 -0.44 -49.20
N PHE A 825 -0.84 -0.35 -48.98
CA PHE A 825 0.19 -0.22 -50.00
C PHE A 825 1.20 -1.34 -49.84
N THR A 826 1.40 -2.12 -50.90
CA THR A 826 2.48 -3.11 -50.95
C THR A 826 3.73 -2.44 -51.49
N LEU A 827 4.87 -2.70 -50.85
CA LEU A 827 6.17 -2.15 -51.18
C LEU A 827 7.10 -3.24 -51.74
N ASP A 828 7.93 -2.89 -52.71
CA ASP A 828 9.05 -3.74 -53.13
C ASP A 828 10.18 -3.75 -52.08
N SER A 829 11.23 -4.53 -52.35
CA SER A 829 12.42 -4.61 -51.51
C SER A 829 13.19 -3.28 -51.37
N ASN A 830 12.89 -2.28 -52.20
CA ASN A 830 13.47 -0.93 -52.14
C ASN A 830 12.52 0.08 -51.45
N GLY A 831 11.41 -0.38 -50.88
CA GLY A 831 10.45 0.44 -50.17
C GLY A 831 9.56 1.30 -51.07
N LYS A 832 9.35 0.91 -52.33
CA LYS A 832 8.47 1.60 -53.29
C LYS A 832 7.15 0.88 -53.50
N VAL A 833 6.06 1.63 -53.63
CA VAL A 833 4.72 1.11 -53.87
C VAL A 833 4.68 0.34 -55.18
N THR A 834 4.30 -0.92 -55.11
CA THR A 834 4.04 -1.78 -56.26
C THR A 834 2.55 -2.04 -56.45
N PHE A 835 1.78 -1.98 -55.37
CA PHE A 835 0.35 -2.25 -55.40
C PHE A 835 -0.39 -1.36 -54.40
N ILE A 836 -1.52 -0.81 -54.82
CA ILE A 836 -2.41 -0.01 -53.98
C ILE A 836 -3.72 -0.78 -53.88
N ARG A 837 -4.11 -1.12 -52.65
CA ARG A 837 -5.37 -1.78 -52.36
C ARG A 837 -6.21 -0.87 -51.49
N GLN A 838 -7.32 -0.42 -52.04
CA GLN A 838 -8.38 0.20 -51.27
C GLN A 838 -9.42 -0.87 -50.98
N GLY A 839 -9.64 -1.18 -49.70
CA GLY A 839 -10.77 -2.00 -49.28
C GLY A 839 -12.06 -1.34 -49.74
N SER A 840 -12.93 -2.11 -50.38
CA SER A 840 -14.29 -1.67 -50.73
C SER A 840 -15.17 -1.74 -49.49
N ARG A 841 -15.12 -0.73 -48.61
CA ARG A 841 -16.16 -0.44 -47.62
C ARG A 841 -16.31 1.05 -47.40
#